data_AF-A0A2G7M0I3-F1
#
_entry.id   AF-A0A2G7M0I3-F1
#
_cell.length_a   1.000
_cell.length_b   1.000
_cell.length_c   1.000
_cell.angle_alpha   90.00
_cell.angle_beta   90.00
_cell.angle_gamma   90.00
#
_symmetry.space_group_name_H-M   'P 1'
#
loop_
_entity.id
_entity.type
_entity.pdbx_description
1 polymer ?
#
loop_
_entity_poly.entity_id
_entity_poly.type
_entity_poly.pdbx_seq_one_letter_code
_entity_poly.pdbx_strand_id
1 'polypeptide(L)'
;MTIPDRTRVTVEIYGTSYKLVGSSADYMKQVANLVDERMSAISKHNSRLDTPRIAVLAAVHMAEQSLQTQEIRNELKMLTGERTEMRNELNRLNAIQNEHQQELERRDQELAEAMKLKAEVEQAIAKLQKDQQAEVAKLNTLLEQERAQAASREQKLQAQTAAQLKAAEEKAQARLKEAEEKAANQIKNAQTQAAAQLKEAQTRSANEMQQAQAKAAAQYKELQEKTAVQLKEAEARAVAERQKIEMQAAQQVQMAKEQAEAAILSELEQAEAQLQKVQDEAQLQYRELQTKMEQRIQQAEQAAVNQAQELTEKAKEEQVALQQRAEQKRLAEIEQLNAAFKESSELAELEWMEKEAAYEERLQQIHEAAQTQANEAAATAEALLQEEQGKLKQQLEEERKQAKSRLIDVEAQLAEVRKQLKNAQEVVVDQEQQLQHERNQTETLRSEQAVYKQEQDVQLRRITELEQQLEQLKADSALLTEQLRNKEAEAEHFREAEQQWKQQYNETVERESSLTAQLRKVQEQHSQLEQEIKKLREAEAKSEDEQRRLQKVLEQAHAAVRTLQHELGALTQSELSWKEQAEQRLIEIGELETQVLEAAEQNETLESGVQSLHDELSVVKEEARHASEEAERYIAQAGRLELQHKELDGELNDAREELSKLQENYKQIRKDYGDALQREEDYTRKLNEMSEEKKEIERALEESRQNANQLSARIDEQGSLLTQTEEEALEWQIKHEELSAQQAELSSRLQELTAREVELKSRVEQAEQQAEQQDQVWQRRADEWAAQEQSWQDRWAALENELNLWQKESAASVEKVEELEHERQQLAQQRAEAIEEKQTMENELLDIGERYELAANQLRLLQVEREMEQEKAEQLNTDYRQLRDEYTKLQTEYNEWIELIEQDQT
;
A
#
# COMPACT_ATOMS: atom_id res chain seq x y z
N MET A 1 -32.72 -29.90 89.81
CA MET A 1 -34.11 -29.79 90.31
C MET A 1 -34.08 -29.76 91.82
N THR A 2 -34.37 -28.60 92.40
CA THR A 2 -34.63 -28.39 93.82
C THR A 2 -35.95 -29.07 94.19
N ILE A 3 -35.97 -29.88 95.26
CA ILE A 3 -37.20 -30.50 95.76
C ILE A 3 -38.08 -29.35 96.28
N PRO A 4 -39.24 -29.06 95.69
CA PRO A 4 -40.08 -27.94 96.14
C PRO A 4 -40.55 -28.21 97.57
N ASP A 5 -40.53 -27.17 98.41
CA ASP A 5 -40.92 -27.22 99.82
C ASP A 5 -42.33 -27.81 99.96
N ARG A 6 -42.36 -29.04 100.49
CA ARG A 6 -43.58 -29.83 100.66
C ARG A 6 -44.34 -29.30 101.86
N THR A 7 -45.36 -28.47 101.61
CA THR A 7 -46.18 -27.88 102.66
C THR A 7 -47.30 -28.86 103.05
N ARG A 8 -47.43 -29.17 104.35
CA ARG A 8 -48.52 -30.00 104.89
C ARG A 8 -49.75 -29.11 105.15
N VAL A 9 -50.86 -29.39 104.49
CA VAL A 9 -52.11 -28.64 104.61
C VAL A 9 -53.23 -29.59 105.00
N THR A 10 -54.01 -29.18 106.00
CA THR A 10 -55.23 -29.91 106.38
C THR A 10 -56.37 -29.34 105.54
N VAL A 11 -57.04 -30.21 104.79
CA VAL A 11 -58.18 -29.89 103.92
C VAL A 11 -59.35 -30.82 104.23
N GLU A 12 -60.56 -30.38 103.97
CA GLU A 12 -61.77 -31.17 104.16
C GLU A 12 -62.32 -31.59 102.80
N ILE A 13 -62.58 -32.89 102.62
CA ILE A 13 -63.15 -33.45 101.39
C ILE A 13 -64.28 -34.38 101.81
N TYR A 14 -65.49 -34.07 101.36
CA TYR A 14 -66.71 -34.85 101.58
C TYR A 14 -66.93 -35.22 103.06
N GLY A 15 -66.80 -34.23 103.95
CA GLY A 15 -66.99 -34.37 105.40
C GLY A 15 -65.86 -35.08 106.15
N THR A 16 -64.75 -35.43 105.48
CA THR A 16 -63.57 -36.05 106.10
C THR A 16 -62.36 -35.12 106.00
N SER A 17 -61.67 -34.87 107.12
CA SER A 17 -60.46 -34.05 107.15
C SER A 17 -59.21 -34.87 106.78
N TYR A 18 -58.51 -34.47 105.72
CA TYR A 18 -57.27 -35.07 105.24
C TYR A 18 -56.08 -34.13 105.40
N LYS A 19 -54.91 -34.68 105.76
CA LYS A 19 -53.63 -33.94 105.76
C LYS A 19 -52.88 -34.25 104.47
N LEU A 20 -52.96 -33.34 103.49
CA LEU A 20 -52.31 -33.49 102.20
C LEU A 20 -50.97 -32.75 102.17
N VAL A 21 -50.04 -33.27 101.38
CA VAL A 21 -48.73 -32.66 101.15
C VAL A 21 -48.68 -32.20 99.70
N GLY A 22 -48.42 -30.92 99.48
CA GLY A 22 -48.36 -30.36 98.13
C GLY A 22 -47.46 -29.13 98.02
N SER A 23 -47.29 -28.67 96.79
CA SER A 23 -46.32 -27.61 96.44
C SER A 23 -46.77 -26.20 96.81
N SER A 24 -48.08 -25.96 96.96
CA SER A 24 -48.64 -24.67 97.40
C SER A 24 -49.92 -24.92 98.21
N ALA A 25 -50.05 -24.22 99.34
CA ALA A 25 -51.19 -24.42 100.24
C ALA A 25 -52.53 -24.00 99.62
N ASP A 26 -52.54 -22.90 98.88
CA ASP A 26 -53.75 -22.40 98.22
C ASP A 26 -54.16 -23.26 97.03
N TYR A 27 -53.18 -23.74 96.25
CA TYR A 27 -53.42 -24.68 95.16
C TYR A 27 -54.02 -25.99 95.67
N MET A 28 -53.49 -26.53 96.77
CA MET A 28 -54.03 -27.77 97.36
C MET A 28 -55.45 -27.58 97.91
N LYS A 29 -55.78 -26.42 98.48
CA LYS A 29 -57.16 -26.09 98.88
C LYS A 29 -58.09 -26.00 97.67
N GLN A 30 -57.64 -25.39 96.56
CA GLN A 30 -58.43 -25.33 95.33
C GLN A 30 -58.67 -26.72 94.73
N VAL A 31 -57.64 -27.57 94.68
CA VAL A 31 -57.78 -28.96 94.22
C VAL A 31 -58.71 -29.75 95.14
N ALA A 32 -58.57 -29.61 96.46
CA ALA A 32 -59.45 -30.26 97.42
C ALA A 32 -60.91 -29.82 97.27
N ASN A 33 -61.16 -28.51 97.11
CA ASN A 33 -62.50 -27.97 96.85
C ASN A 33 -63.07 -28.48 95.53
N LEU A 34 -62.26 -28.60 94.47
CA LEU A 34 -62.68 -29.16 93.19
C LEU A 34 -63.08 -30.63 93.34
N VAL A 35 -62.28 -31.42 94.05
CA VAL A 35 -62.60 -32.83 94.36
C VAL A 35 -63.89 -32.91 95.17
N ASP A 36 -64.03 -32.07 96.19
CA ASP A 36 -65.23 -32.01 97.04
C ASP A 36 -66.49 -31.63 96.26
N GLU A 37 -66.39 -30.64 95.37
CA GLU A 37 -67.49 -30.22 94.50
C GLU A 37 -67.88 -31.35 93.53
N ARG A 38 -66.90 -32.06 92.95
CA ARG A 38 -67.15 -33.19 92.05
C ARG A 38 -67.76 -34.38 92.80
N MET A 39 -67.24 -34.74 93.97
CA MET A 39 -67.81 -35.78 94.83
C MET A 39 -69.23 -35.42 95.27
N SER A 40 -69.46 -34.17 95.67
CA SER A 40 -70.79 -33.66 96.05
C SER A 40 -71.78 -33.66 94.88
N ALA A 41 -71.35 -33.27 93.68
CA ALA A 41 -72.19 -33.28 92.48
C ALA A 41 -72.59 -34.72 92.09
N ILE A 42 -71.67 -35.67 92.14
CA ILE A 42 -71.93 -37.08 91.84
C ILE A 42 -72.86 -37.70 92.90
N SER A 43 -72.62 -37.38 94.18
CA SER A 43 -73.47 -37.79 95.30
C SER A 43 -74.92 -37.30 95.16
N LYS A 44 -75.12 -36.03 94.78
CA LYS A 44 -76.45 -35.45 94.55
C LYS A 44 -77.27 -36.20 93.51
N HIS A 45 -76.62 -36.67 92.45
CA HIS A 45 -77.28 -37.44 91.39
C HIS A 45 -77.40 -38.94 91.71
N ASN A 46 -76.57 -39.48 92.61
CA ASN A 46 -76.51 -40.89 92.94
C ASN A 46 -76.43 -41.14 94.45
N SER A 47 -77.55 -40.95 95.16
CA SER A 47 -77.63 -41.01 96.63
C SER A 47 -77.46 -42.41 97.25
N ARG A 48 -77.38 -43.47 96.44
CA ARG A 48 -77.20 -44.86 96.87
C ARG A 48 -75.74 -45.35 96.83
N LEU A 49 -74.81 -44.50 96.38
CA LEU A 49 -73.39 -44.83 96.30
C LEU A 49 -72.69 -44.55 97.63
N ASP A 50 -71.81 -45.45 98.04
CA ASP A 50 -70.91 -45.28 99.17
C ASP A 50 -69.76 -44.30 98.83
N THR A 51 -69.23 -43.63 99.84
CA THR A 51 -68.18 -42.62 99.71
C THR A 51 -66.98 -43.05 98.85
N PRO A 52 -66.47 -44.30 98.96
CA PRO A 52 -65.38 -44.77 98.09
C PRO A 52 -65.73 -44.78 96.60
N ARG A 53 -66.94 -45.21 96.22
CA ARG A 53 -67.35 -45.23 94.82
C ARG A 53 -67.58 -43.83 94.26
N ILE A 54 -68.12 -42.92 95.08
CA ILE A 54 -68.25 -41.49 94.73
C ILE A 54 -66.87 -40.87 94.47
N ALA A 55 -65.87 -41.18 95.31
CA ALA A 55 -64.50 -40.69 95.15
C ALA A 55 -63.85 -41.20 93.85
N VAL A 56 -64.03 -42.48 93.53
CA VAL A 56 -63.49 -43.08 92.28
C VAL A 56 -64.14 -42.44 91.06
N LEU A 57 -65.46 -42.26 91.03
CA LEU A 57 -66.16 -41.64 89.91
C LEU A 57 -65.76 -40.15 89.74
N ALA A 58 -65.56 -39.44 90.85
CA ALA A 58 -65.03 -38.07 90.84
C ALA A 58 -63.61 -38.02 90.25
N ALA A 59 -62.74 -38.96 90.65
CA ALA A 59 -61.39 -39.06 90.10
C ALA A 59 -61.39 -39.38 88.59
N VAL A 60 -62.28 -40.27 88.13
CA VAL A 60 -62.44 -40.60 86.71
C VAL A 60 -62.91 -39.40 85.91
N HIS A 61 -63.95 -38.69 86.36
CA HIS A 61 -64.42 -37.46 85.68
C HIS A 61 -63.35 -36.37 85.64
N MET A 62 -62.56 -36.21 86.71
CA MET A 62 -61.46 -35.26 86.73
C MET A 62 -60.32 -35.67 85.79
N ALA A 63 -60.01 -36.96 85.69
CA ALA A 63 -59.03 -37.49 84.76
C ALA A 63 -59.48 -37.31 83.30
N GLU A 64 -60.75 -37.58 83.00
CA GLU A 64 -61.35 -37.34 81.68
C GLU A 64 -61.30 -35.87 81.28
N GLN A 65 -61.70 -34.96 82.18
CA GLN A 65 -61.62 -33.52 81.94
C GLN A 65 -60.18 -33.05 81.71
N SER A 66 -59.22 -33.62 82.45
CA SER A 66 -57.79 -33.31 82.25
C SER A 66 -57.32 -33.77 80.87
N LEU A 67 -57.68 -34.98 80.44
CA LEU A 67 -57.31 -35.52 79.13
C LEU A 67 -57.90 -34.68 77.99
N GLN A 68 -59.20 -34.36 78.03
CA GLN A 68 -59.85 -33.47 77.05
C GLN A 68 -59.19 -32.09 77.01
N THR A 69 -58.85 -31.51 78.17
CA THR A 69 -58.16 -30.22 78.23
C THR A 69 -56.75 -30.29 77.65
N GLN A 70 -56.09 -31.44 77.78
CA GLN A 70 -54.75 -31.68 77.25
C GLN A 70 -54.79 -31.84 75.72
N GLU A 71 -55.78 -32.56 75.19
CA GLU A 71 -56.05 -32.67 73.75
C GLU A 71 -56.33 -31.29 73.13
N ILE A 72 -57.26 -30.51 73.70
CA ILE A 72 -57.57 -29.14 73.23
C ILE A 72 -56.34 -28.23 73.29
N ARG A 73 -55.49 -28.35 74.34
CA ARG A 73 -54.24 -27.58 74.40
C ARG A 73 -53.26 -28.00 73.31
N ASN A 74 -53.17 -29.28 72.99
CA ASN A 74 -52.27 -29.77 71.94
C ASN A 74 -52.75 -29.30 70.57
N GLU A 75 -54.05 -29.39 70.29
CA GLU A 75 -54.66 -28.84 69.07
C GLU A 75 -54.45 -27.33 68.95
N LEU A 76 -54.69 -26.57 70.03
CA LEU A 76 -54.42 -25.13 70.04
C LEU A 76 -52.94 -24.82 69.79
N LYS A 77 -52.01 -25.60 70.36
CA LYS A 77 -50.58 -25.44 70.10
C LYS A 77 -50.23 -25.70 68.64
N MET A 78 -50.75 -26.76 68.03
CA MET A 78 -50.55 -27.07 66.62
C MET A 78 -51.10 -25.96 65.72
N LEU A 79 -52.34 -25.53 65.93
CA LEU A 79 -52.95 -24.43 65.18
C LEU A 79 -52.21 -23.10 65.35
N THR A 80 -51.63 -22.84 66.53
CA THR A 80 -50.76 -21.67 66.72
C THR A 80 -49.43 -21.81 65.98
N GLY A 81 -48.86 -23.01 65.93
CA GLY A 81 -47.64 -23.33 65.16
C GLY A 81 -47.84 -23.14 63.67
N GLU A 82 -48.88 -23.75 63.10
CA GLU A 82 -49.26 -23.59 61.69
C GLU A 82 -49.57 -22.13 61.35
N ARG A 83 -50.26 -21.40 62.22
CA ARG A 83 -50.50 -19.95 62.03
C ARG A 83 -49.19 -19.16 62.03
N THR A 84 -48.23 -19.51 62.87
CA THR A 84 -46.92 -18.84 62.89
C THR A 84 -46.10 -19.16 61.64
N GLU A 85 -46.13 -20.40 61.16
CA GLU A 85 -45.46 -20.82 59.92
C GLU A 85 -46.07 -20.12 58.71
N MET A 86 -47.40 -20.12 58.60
CA MET A 86 -48.11 -19.37 57.54
C MET A 86 -47.81 -17.88 57.58
N ARG A 87 -47.72 -17.28 58.78
CA ARG A 87 -47.36 -15.87 58.92
C ARG A 87 -45.91 -15.60 58.51
N ASN A 88 -45.00 -16.51 58.81
CA ASN A 88 -43.60 -16.41 58.39
C ASN A 88 -43.47 -16.54 56.88
N GLU A 89 -44.21 -17.46 56.25
CA GLU A 89 -44.20 -17.64 54.80
C GLU A 89 -44.82 -16.43 54.08
N LEU A 90 -45.91 -15.87 54.62
CA LEU A 90 -46.55 -14.67 54.08
C LEU A 90 -45.62 -13.44 54.21
N ASN A 91 -44.86 -13.33 55.30
CA ASN A 91 -43.81 -12.32 55.44
C ASN A 91 -42.66 -12.52 54.45
N ARG A 92 -42.26 -13.78 54.20
CA ARG A 92 -41.20 -14.13 53.25
C ARG A 92 -41.61 -13.78 51.81
N LEU A 93 -42.82 -14.13 51.42
CA LEU A 93 -43.38 -13.78 50.11
C LEU A 93 -43.50 -12.27 49.93
N ASN A 94 -43.95 -11.54 50.96
CA ASN A 94 -44.00 -10.07 50.92
C ASN A 94 -42.59 -9.45 50.81
N ALA A 95 -41.58 -10.04 51.47
CA ALA A 95 -40.20 -9.57 51.36
C ALA A 95 -39.66 -9.75 49.93
N ILE A 96 -39.87 -10.94 49.34
CA ILE A 96 -39.47 -11.23 47.96
C ILE A 96 -40.21 -10.31 46.97
N GLN A 97 -41.50 -10.09 47.17
CA GLN A 97 -42.28 -9.19 46.32
C GLN A 97 -41.76 -7.74 46.41
N ASN A 98 -41.41 -7.28 47.61
CA ASN A 98 -40.83 -5.95 47.80
C ASN A 98 -39.43 -5.82 47.19
N GLU A 99 -38.59 -6.85 47.30
CA GLU A 99 -37.27 -6.88 46.66
C GLU A 99 -37.38 -6.81 45.14
N HIS A 100 -38.27 -7.62 44.53
CA HIS A 100 -38.52 -7.54 43.09
C HIS A 100 -39.08 -6.18 42.66
N GLN A 101 -39.97 -5.58 43.46
CA GLN A 101 -40.50 -4.25 43.18
C GLN A 101 -39.41 -3.18 43.20
N GLN A 102 -38.51 -3.23 44.18
CA GLN A 102 -37.37 -2.32 44.26
C GLN A 102 -36.37 -2.52 43.12
N GLU A 103 -36.17 -3.76 42.67
CA GLU A 103 -35.29 -4.05 41.55
C GLU A 103 -35.86 -3.53 40.22
N LEU A 104 -37.19 -3.65 40.02
CA LEU A 104 -37.87 -3.05 38.88
C LEU A 104 -37.75 -1.51 38.90
N GLU A 105 -37.98 -0.87 40.05
CA GLU A 105 -37.82 0.58 40.19
C GLU A 105 -36.39 1.06 39.93
N ARG A 106 -35.38 0.29 40.35
CA ARG A 106 -33.97 0.58 40.04
C ARG A 106 -33.69 0.46 38.54
N ARG A 107 -34.18 -0.60 37.89
CA ARG A 107 -34.03 -0.76 36.44
C ARG A 107 -34.71 0.36 35.66
N ASP A 108 -35.89 0.80 36.10
CA ASP A 108 -36.60 1.93 35.48
C ASP A 108 -35.83 3.25 35.66
N GLN A 109 -35.19 3.47 36.81
CA GLN A 109 -34.32 4.63 37.06
C GLN A 109 -33.07 4.59 36.18
N GLU A 110 -32.38 3.45 36.10
CA GLU A 110 -31.20 3.25 35.24
C GLU A 110 -31.55 3.45 33.75
N LEU A 111 -32.70 2.94 33.30
CA LEU A 111 -33.20 3.17 31.95
C LEU A 111 -33.52 4.64 31.68
N ALA A 112 -34.12 5.34 32.64
CA ALA A 112 -34.41 6.77 32.51
C ALA A 112 -33.13 7.63 32.47
N GLU A 113 -32.11 7.28 33.26
CA GLU A 113 -30.80 7.93 33.21
C GLU A 113 -30.08 7.64 31.88
N ALA A 114 -30.11 6.40 31.41
CA ALA A 114 -29.55 6.03 30.10
C ALA A 114 -30.26 6.77 28.95
N MET A 115 -31.58 6.94 29.01
CA MET A 115 -32.33 7.72 28.01
C MET A 115 -31.95 9.20 28.03
N LYS A 116 -31.71 9.80 29.20
CA LYS A 116 -31.25 11.20 29.31
C LYS A 116 -29.84 11.36 28.73
N LEU A 117 -28.91 10.49 29.10
CA LEU A 117 -27.54 10.50 28.56
C LEU A 117 -27.54 10.33 27.04
N LYS A 118 -28.37 9.42 26.52
CA LYS A 118 -28.54 9.24 25.07
C LYS A 118 -29.03 10.52 24.40
N ALA A 119 -30.04 11.19 24.96
CA ALA A 119 -30.56 12.45 24.42
C ALA A 119 -29.52 13.59 24.46
N GLU A 120 -28.71 13.67 25.51
CA GLU A 120 -27.61 14.63 25.62
C GLU A 120 -26.51 14.37 24.58
N VAL A 121 -26.15 13.10 24.36
CA VAL A 121 -25.19 12.70 23.33
C VAL A 121 -25.74 12.98 21.93
N GLU A 122 -27.00 12.68 21.65
CA GLU A 122 -27.64 13.01 20.36
C GLU A 122 -27.66 14.52 20.10
N GLN A 123 -27.91 15.35 21.12
CA GLN A 123 -27.83 16.81 21.01
C GLN A 123 -26.39 17.30 20.78
N ALA A 124 -25.41 16.70 21.45
CA ALA A 124 -24.00 17.02 21.25
C ALA A 124 -23.54 16.66 19.82
N ILE A 125 -23.93 15.48 19.32
CA ILE A 125 -23.65 15.05 17.94
C ILE A 125 -24.31 15.99 16.94
N ALA A 126 -25.58 16.35 17.13
CA ALA A 126 -26.28 17.27 16.23
C ALA A 126 -25.64 18.67 16.19
N LYS A 127 -25.12 19.15 17.33
CA LYS A 127 -24.38 20.41 17.40
C LYS A 127 -23.05 20.32 16.66
N LEU A 128 -22.30 19.23 16.87
CA LEU A 128 -21.00 19.00 16.22
C LEU A 128 -21.14 18.85 14.70
N GLN A 129 -22.19 18.17 14.24
CA GLN A 129 -22.53 18.07 12.81
C GLN A 129 -22.86 19.44 12.20
N LYS A 130 -23.58 20.30 12.93
CA LYS A 130 -23.89 21.66 12.46
C LYS A 130 -22.65 22.54 12.38
N ASP A 131 -21.74 22.44 13.35
CA ASP A 131 -20.49 23.19 13.37
C ASP A 131 -19.56 22.73 12.22
N GLN A 132 -19.46 21.42 11.98
CA GLN A 132 -18.75 20.87 10.83
C GLN A 132 -19.35 21.32 9.48
N GLN A 133 -20.68 21.33 9.34
CA GLN A 133 -21.33 21.82 8.12
C GLN A 133 -21.07 23.31 7.89
N ALA A 134 -21.02 24.12 8.96
CA ALA A 134 -20.67 25.54 8.85
C ALA A 134 -19.20 25.75 8.47
N GLU A 135 -18.29 24.90 8.94
CA GLU A 135 -16.88 24.94 8.60
C GLU A 135 -16.63 24.51 7.15
N VAL A 136 -17.27 23.43 6.69
CA VAL A 136 -17.25 22.99 5.29
C VAL A 136 -17.80 24.09 4.36
N ALA A 137 -18.89 24.77 4.76
CA ALA A 137 -19.41 25.89 3.99
C ALA A 137 -18.40 27.05 3.88
N LYS A 138 -17.69 27.38 4.97
CA LYS A 138 -16.63 28.40 4.95
C LYS A 138 -15.46 28.00 4.05
N LEU A 139 -14.99 26.75 4.16
CA LEU A 139 -13.89 26.24 3.33
C LEU A 139 -14.26 26.25 1.85
N ASN A 140 -15.50 25.87 1.50
CA ASN A 140 -15.99 25.95 0.13
C ASN A 140 -16.00 27.39 -0.40
N THR A 141 -16.43 28.37 0.41
CA THR A 141 -16.37 29.78 -0.02
C THR A 141 -14.94 30.29 -0.21
N LEU A 142 -13.98 29.86 0.61
CA LEU A 142 -12.57 30.21 0.46
C LEU A 142 -11.96 29.55 -0.79
N LEU A 143 -12.28 28.27 -1.03
CA LEU A 143 -11.84 27.54 -2.22
C LEU A 143 -12.37 28.21 -3.50
N GLU A 144 -13.62 28.66 -3.49
CA GLU A 144 -14.24 29.33 -4.63
C GLU A 144 -13.63 30.72 -4.89
N GLN A 145 -13.23 31.43 -3.83
CA GLN A 145 -12.46 32.67 -3.93
C GLN A 145 -11.06 32.44 -4.50
N GLU A 146 -10.33 31.42 -4.03
CA GLU A 146 -9.01 31.07 -4.56
C GLU A 146 -9.07 30.61 -6.02
N ARG A 147 -10.09 29.82 -6.39
CA ARG A 147 -10.34 29.43 -7.80
C ARG A 147 -10.62 30.65 -8.69
N ALA A 148 -11.42 31.61 -8.22
CA ALA A 148 -11.68 32.84 -8.97
C ALA A 148 -10.40 33.69 -9.12
N GLN A 149 -9.56 33.77 -8.08
CA GLN A 149 -8.28 34.45 -8.14
C GLN A 149 -7.31 33.75 -9.11
N ALA A 150 -7.20 32.42 -9.06
CA ALA A 150 -6.38 31.63 -9.97
C ALA A 150 -6.82 31.81 -11.43
N ALA A 151 -8.11 31.72 -11.72
CA ALA A 151 -8.66 31.96 -13.07
C ALA A 151 -8.34 33.37 -13.58
N SER A 152 -8.40 34.39 -12.71
CA SER A 152 -8.03 35.76 -13.10
C SER A 152 -6.53 35.92 -13.39
N ARG A 153 -5.66 35.19 -12.68
CA ARG A 153 -4.21 35.17 -12.94
C ARG A 153 -3.90 34.46 -14.24
N GLU A 154 -4.58 33.35 -14.51
CA GLU A 154 -4.43 32.59 -15.74
C GLU A 154 -4.87 33.41 -16.97
N GLN A 155 -6.01 34.10 -16.90
CA GLN A 155 -6.43 35.02 -17.96
C GLN A 155 -5.42 36.16 -18.21
N LYS A 156 -4.81 36.70 -17.15
CA LYS A 156 -3.77 37.73 -17.29
C LYS A 156 -2.50 37.17 -17.94
N LEU A 157 -2.07 35.97 -17.55
CA LEU A 157 -0.93 35.29 -18.16
C LEU A 157 -1.18 34.97 -19.64
N GLN A 158 -2.37 34.45 -19.97
CA GLN A 158 -2.77 34.18 -21.36
C GLN A 158 -2.83 35.46 -22.21
N ALA A 159 -3.32 36.58 -21.65
CA ALA A 159 -3.30 37.86 -22.34
C ALA A 159 -1.88 38.41 -22.56
N GLN A 160 -0.98 38.21 -21.59
CA GLN A 160 0.43 38.60 -21.71
C GLN A 160 1.19 37.76 -22.73
N THR A 161 0.99 36.44 -22.76
CA THR A 161 1.64 35.56 -23.74
C THR A 161 1.12 35.81 -25.15
N ALA A 162 -0.18 36.03 -25.32
CA ALA A 162 -0.76 36.41 -26.60
C ALA A 162 -0.21 37.76 -27.12
N ALA A 163 -0.02 38.74 -26.24
CA ALA A 163 0.58 40.02 -26.59
C ALA A 163 2.07 39.89 -26.98
N GLN A 164 2.82 39.04 -26.28
CA GLN A 164 4.22 38.76 -26.60
C GLN A 164 4.38 38.02 -27.93
N LEU A 165 3.53 37.03 -28.21
CA LEU A 165 3.49 36.32 -29.50
C LEU A 165 3.18 37.27 -30.65
N LYS A 166 2.17 38.13 -30.51
CA LYS A 166 1.83 39.12 -31.54
C LYS A 166 2.97 40.10 -31.80
N ALA A 167 3.66 40.57 -30.75
CA ALA A 167 4.82 41.45 -30.90
C ALA A 167 6.03 40.74 -31.56
N ALA A 168 6.19 39.43 -31.33
CA ALA A 168 7.24 38.63 -31.97
C ALA A 168 6.92 38.37 -33.45
N GLU A 169 5.65 38.09 -33.79
CA GLU A 169 5.18 37.93 -35.17
C GLU A 169 5.35 39.21 -35.99
N GLU A 170 4.99 40.38 -35.44
CA GLU A 170 5.17 41.67 -36.09
C GLU A 170 6.65 41.97 -36.36
N LYS A 171 7.55 41.63 -35.42
CA LYS A 171 9.00 41.75 -35.61
C LYS A 171 9.55 40.77 -36.67
N ALA A 172 9.05 39.54 -36.71
CA ALA A 172 9.45 38.55 -37.70
C ALA A 172 9.01 38.95 -39.12
N GLN A 173 7.78 39.45 -39.27
CA GLN A 173 7.28 39.97 -40.54
C GLN A 173 8.06 41.20 -41.04
N ALA A 174 8.47 42.09 -40.14
CA ALA A 174 9.32 43.23 -40.49
C ALA A 174 10.70 42.79 -41.01
N ARG A 175 11.32 41.79 -40.35
CA ARG A 175 12.61 41.22 -40.78
C ARG A 175 12.51 40.49 -42.12
N LEU A 176 11.41 39.78 -42.38
CA LEU A 176 11.15 39.12 -43.66
C LEU A 176 11.04 40.14 -44.80
N LYS A 177 10.28 41.23 -44.61
CA LYS A 177 10.20 42.31 -45.61
C LYS A 177 11.56 42.96 -45.89
N GLU A 178 12.37 43.18 -44.85
CA GLU A 178 13.70 43.76 -45.02
C GLU A 178 14.66 42.80 -45.77
N ALA A 179 14.54 41.49 -45.54
CA ALA A 179 15.31 40.47 -46.26
C ALA A 179 14.86 40.35 -47.72
N GLU A 180 13.56 40.41 -47.99
CA GLU A 180 12.99 40.41 -49.35
C GLU A 180 13.43 41.64 -50.15
N GLU A 181 13.42 42.84 -49.56
CA GLU A 181 13.93 44.05 -50.22
C GLU A 181 15.44 43.99 -50.51
N LYS A 182 16.23 43.43 -49.58
CA LYS A 182 17.68 43.21 -49.81
C LYS A 182 17.93 42.21 -50.93
N ALA A 183 17.20 41.10 -50.97
CA ALA A 183 17.31 40.09 -52.03
C ALA A 183 16.85 40.66 -53.39
N ALA A 184 15.75 41.42 -53.43
CA ALA A 184 15.27 42.06 -54.65
C ALA A 184 16.28 43.07 -55.21
N ASN A 185 16.93 43.86 -54.35
CA ASN A 185 17.97 44.81 -54.76
C ASN A 185 19.24 44.11 -55.26
N GLN A 186 19.63 42.97 -54.66
CA GLN A 186 20.75 42.16 -55.12
C GLN A 186 20.48 41.52 -56.49
N ILE A 187 19.27 40.99 -56.70
CA ILE A 187 18.85 40.42 -58.00
C ILE A 187 18.84 41.51 -59.07
N LYS A 188 18.33 42.71 -58.76
CA LYS A 188 18.34 43.85 -59.70
C LYS A 188 19.75 44.27 -60.09
N ASN A 189 20.69 44.29 -59.15
CA ASN A 189 22.10 44.62 -59.39
C ASN A 189 22.80 43.53 -60.22
N ALA A 190 22.53 42.24 -59.93
CA ALA A 190 23.05 41.12 -60.71
C ALA A 190 22.49 41.12 -62.16
N GLN A 191 21.21 41.46 -62.34
CA GLN A 191 20.60 41.58 -63.67
C GLN A 191 21.17 42.77 -64.47
N THR A 192 21.48 43.90 -63.82
CA THR A 192 22.12 45.04 -64.50
C THR A 192 23.58 44.75 -64.89
N GLN A 193 24.31 44.00 -64.07
CA GLN A 193 25.67 43.54 -64.40
C GLN A 193 25.66 42.50 -65.53
N ALA A 194 24.73 41.54 -65.50
CA ALA A 194 24.57 40.56 -66.56
C ALA A 194 24.16 41.22 -67.89
N ALA A 195 23.24 42.19 -67.86
CA ALA A 195 22.83 42.94 -69.06
C ALA A 195 23.97 43.79 -69.65
N ALA A 196 24.86 44.34 -68.83
CA ALA A 196 26.04 45.08 -69.28
C ALA A 196 27.07 44.15 -69.95
N GLN A 197 27.35 42.99 -69.36
CA GLN A 197 28.26 41.99 -69.92
C GLN A 197 27.73 41.40 -71.24
N LEU A 198 26.41 41.20 -71.35
CA LEU A 198 25.77 40.67 -72.55
C LEU A 198 25.79 41.70 -73.70
N LYS A 199 25.65 42.99 -73.38
CA LYS A 199 25.79 44.08 -74.37
C LYS A 199 27.24 44.22 -74.86
N GLU A 200 28.22 44.02 -73.98
CA GLU A 200 29.64 44.07 -74.33
C GLU A 200 30.07 42.86 -75.20
N ALA A 201 29.57 41.66 -74.86
CA ALA A 201 29.76 40.45 -75.65
C ALA A 201 29.09 40.52 -77.04
N GLN A 202 27.90 41.12 -77.12
CA GLN A 202 27.21 41.36 -78.40
C GLN A 202 27.98 42.36 -79.28
N THR A 203 28.58 43.42 -78.71
CA THR A 203 29.40 44.36 -79.49
C THR A 203 30.72 43.76 -79.97
N ARG A 204 31.32 42.83 -79.22
CA ARG A 204 32.54 42.10 -79.66
C ARG A 204 32.22 41.10 -80.78
N SER A 205 31.14 40.32 -80.62
CA SER A 205 30.67 39.37 -81.64
C SER A 205 30.24 40.06 -82.94
N ALA A 206 29.58 41.22 -82.88
CA ALA A 206 29.18 41.98 -84.08
C ALA A 206 30.39 42.51 -84.88
N ASN A 207 31.45 42.94 -84.20
CA ASN A 207 32.68 43.44 -84.85
C ASN A 207 33.51 42.31 -85.48
N GLU A 208 33.54 41.13 -84.84
CA GLU A 208 34.18 39.92 -85.39
C GLU A 208 33.40 39.35 -86.59
N MET A 209 32.06 39.38 -86.55
CA MET A 209 31.21 38.93 -87.65
C MET A 209 31.35 39.83 -88.90
N GLN A 210 31.52 41.14 -88.74
CA GLN A 210 31.78 42.06 -89.86
C GLN A 210 33.16 41.83 -90.52
N GLN A 211 34.20 41.52 -89.75
CA GLN A 211 35.52 41.19 -90.30
C GLN A 211 35.55 39.82 -91.01
N ALA A 212 34.78 38.85 -90.52
CA ALA A 212 34.65 37.53 -91.14
C ALA A 212 33.80 37.57 -92.42
N GLN A 213 32.69 38.33 -92.44
CA GLN A 213 31.83 38.49 -93.62
C GLN A 213 32.53 39.23 -94.77
N ALA A 214 33.42 40.20 -94.48
CA ALA A 214 34.19 40.90 -95.52
C ALA A 214 35.24 40.01 -96.22
N LYS A 215 35.78 38.99 -95.53
CA LYS A 215 36.76 38.05 -96.09
C LYS A 215 36.10 36.83 -96.76
N ALA A 216 34.96 36.37 -96.26
CA ALA A 216 34.21 35.25 -96.83
C ALA A 216 33.41 35.63 -98.10
N ALA A 217 32.93 36.88 -98.22
CA ALA A 217 32.14 37.32 -99.38
C ALA A 217 32.94 37.45 -100.70
N ALA A 218 34.28 37.57 -100.64
CA ALA A 218 35.13 37.61 -101.82
C ALA A 218 35.49 36.22 -102.38
N GLN A 219 35.47 35.18 -101.55
CA GLN A 219 35.87 33.81 -101.93
C GLN A 219 34.68 32.90 -102.28
N TYR A 220 33.45 33.27 -101.88
CA TYR A 220 32.24 32.47 -102.12
C TYR A 220 31.61 32.63 -103.52
N LYS A 221 31.99 33.66 -104.29
CA LYS A 221 31.37 33.96 -105.59
C LYS A 221 32.00 33.22 -106.78
N GLU A 222 33.18 32.63 -106.60
CA GLU A 222 33.94 31.94 -107.65
C GLU A 222 33.83 30.40 -107.57
N LEU A 223 33.41 29.87 -106.41
CA LEU A 223 33.27 28.42 -106.15
C LEU A 223 31.83 27.88 -106.31
N GLN A 224 30.83 28.76 -106.50
CA GLN A 224 29.42 28.37 -106.64
C GLN A 224 28.99 27.94 -108.05
N GLU A 225 29.77 28.19 -109.10
CA GLU A 225 29.39 27.80 -110.47
C GLU A 225 29.88 26.40 -110.90
N LYS A 226 30.65 25.68 -110.06
CA LYS A 226 31.20 24.35 -110.43
C LYS A 226 30.75 23.15 -109.59
N THR A 227 29.99 23.34 -108.51
CA THR A 227 29.69 22.25 -107.54
C THR A 227 28.21 21.91 -107.39
N ALA A 228 27.33 22.45 -108.25
CA ALA A 228 25.90 22.13 -108.26
C ALA A 228 25.56 20.77 -108.91
N VAL A 229 26.52 20.09 -109.54
CA VAL A 229 26.30 18.78 -110.21
C VAL A 229 26.79 17.59 -109.38
N GLN A 230 27.68 17.78 -108.39
CA GLN A 230 28.22 16.68 -107.58
C GLN A 230 27.43 16.40 -106.28
N LEU A 231 26.47 17.26 -105.90
CA LEU A 231 25.72 17.10 -104.64
C LEU A 231 24.60 16.05 -104.71
N LYS A 232 24.16 15.65 -105.92
CA LYS A 232 23.10 14.62 -106.09
C LYS A 232 23.60 13.17 -105.96
N GLU A 233 24.91 12.92 -106.03
CA GLU A 233 25.49 11.58 -105.83
C GLU A 233 25.96 11.33 -104.39
N ALA A 234 26.22 12.40 -103.61
CA ALA A 234 26.66 12.29 -102.21
C ALA A 234 25.50 12.03 -101.24
N GLU A 235 24.29 12.53 -101.52
CA GLU A 235 23.10 12.32 -100.68
C GLU A 235 22.66 10.85 -100.65
N ALA A 236 22.91 10.08 -101.72
CA ALA A 236 22.59 8.64 -101.76
C ALA A 236 23.57 7.78 -100.92
N ARG A 237 24.81 8.24 -100.69
CA ARG A 237 25.80 7.53 -99.84
C ARG A 237 25.62 7.85 -98.35
N ALA A 238 25.23 9.08 -98.01
CA ALA A 238 25.02 9.50 -96.62
C ALA A 238 23.83 8.80 -95.92
N VAL A 239 22.79 8.41 -96.67
CA VAL A 239 21.62 7.70 -96.10
C VAL A 239 21.95 6.25 -95.71
N ALA A 240 22.83 5.58 -96.46
CA ALA A 240 23.27 4.21 -96.14
C ALA A 240 24.25 4.15 -94.96
N GLU A 241 25.06 5.19 -94.77
CA GLU A 241 26.02 5.28 -93.66
C GLU A 241 25.32 5.61 -92.32
N ARG A 242 24.24 6.40 -92.36
CA ARG A 242 23.42 6.76 -91.19
C ARG A 242 22.75 5.56 -90.54
N GLN A 243 22.21 4.62 -91.34
CA GLN A 243 21.56 3.40 -90.81
C GLN A 243 22.54 2.43 -90.15
N LYS A 244 23.81 2.44 -90.58
CA LYS A 244 24.86 1.59 -90.01
C LYS A 244 25.38 2.15 -88.68
N ILE A 245 25.46 3.47 -88.55
CA ILE A 245 25.87 4.18 -87.33
C ILE A 245 24.79 4.11 -86.24
N GLU A 246 23.50 4.19 -86.59
CA GLU A 246 22.41 4.03 -85.61
C GLU A 246 22.37 2.63 -84.97
N MET A 247 22.62 1.58 -85.75
CA MET A 247 22.64 0.20 -85.24
C MET A 247 23.87 -0.06 -84.35
N GLN A 248 25.02 0.56 -84.65
CA GLN A 248 26.22 0.48 -83.81
C GLN A 248 26.12 1.34 -82.54
N ALA A 249 25.49 2.51 -82.61
CA ALA A 249 25.23 3.36 -81.44
C ALA A 249 24.24 2.70 -80.46
N ALA A 250 23.21 2.01 -80.97
CA ALA A 250 22.25 1.29 -80.14
C ALA A 250 22.90 0.10 -79.38
N GLN A 251 23.81 -0.65 -80.02
CA GLN A 251 24.56 -1.73 -79.36
C GLN A 251 25.58 -1.23 -78.32
N GLN A 252 26.27 -0.11 -78.59
CA GLN A 252 27.21 0.48 -77.63
C GLN A 252 26.52 1.06 -76.39
N VAL A 253 25.32 1.65 -76.55
CA VAL A 253 24.53 2.15 -75.42
C VAL A 253 24.00 1.00 -74.56
N GLN A 254 23.60 -0.13 -75.16
CA GLN A 254 23.16 -1.31 -74.41
C GLN A 254 24.31 -1.92 -73.57
N MET A 255 25.50 -2.10 -74.15
CA MET A 255 26.68 -2.61 -73.44
C MET A 255 27.17 -1.65 -72.35
N ALA A 256 27.17 -0.34 -72.60
CA ALA A 256 27.58 0.65 -71.60
C ALA A 256 26.61 0.69 -70.41
N LYS A 257 25.32 0.42 -70.65
CA LYS A 257 24.31 0.35 -69.59
C LYS A 257 24.45 -0.90 -68.73
N GLU A 258 24.68 -2.07 -69.34
CA GLU A 258 24.93 -3.32 -68.62
C GLU A 258 26.25 -3.28 -67.81
N GLN A 259 27.29 -2.62 -68.34
CA GLN A 259 28.55 -2.42 -67.62
C GLN A 259 28.43 -1.41 -66.47
N ALA A 260 27.62 -0.35 -66.62
CA ALA A 260 27.35 0.61 -65.55
C ALA A 260 26.49 -0.01 -64.44
N GLU A 261 25.48 -0.81 -64.79
CA GLU A 261 24.63 -1.52 -63.82
C GLU A 261 25.43 -2.58 -63.04
N ALA A 262 26.35 -3.31 -63.70
CA ALA A 262 27.25 -4.24 -63.03
C ALA A 262 28.29 -3.55 -62.11
N ALA A 263 28.81 -2.38 -62.51
CA ALA A 263 29.75 -1.61 -61.69
C ALA A 263 29.08 -1.03 -60.44
N ILE A 264 27.85 -0.52 -60.56
CA ILE A 264 27.07 0.00 -59.43
C ILE A 264 26.72 -1.12 -58.44
N LEU A 265 26.39 -2.32 -58.93
CA LEU A 265 26.14 -3.47 -58.05
C LEU A 265 27.39 -3.89 -57.28
N SER A 266 28.56 -3.91 -57.93
CA SER A 266 29.82 -4.25 -57.29
C SER A 266 30.28 -3.20 -56.27
N GLU A 267 30.02 -1.91 -56.51
CA GLU A 267 30.33 -0.85 -55.53
C GLU A 267 29.36 -0.86 -54.34
N LEU A 268 28.09 -1.20 -54.55
CA LEU A 268 27.11 -1.39 -53.48
C LEU A 268 27.46 -2.59 -52.60
N GLU A 269 27.83 -3.74 -53.18
CA GLU A 269 28.25 -4.92 -52.41
C GLU A 269 29.53 -4.64 -51.59
N GLN A 270 30.47 -3.87 -52.14
CA GLN A 270 31.68 -3.46 -51.40
C GLN A 270 31.37 -2.45 -50.29
N ALA A 271 30.45 -1.50 -50.51
CA ALA A 271 30.01 -0.55 -49.50
C ALA A 271 29.24 -1.24 -48.36
N GLU A 272 28.38 -2.20 -48.67
CA GLU A 272 27.67 -3.01 -47.67
C GLU A 272 28.64 -3.87 -46.84
N ALA A 273 29.65 -4.49 -47.47
CA ALA A 273 30.67 -5.26 -46.77
C ALA A 273 31.57 -4.38 -45.85
N GLN A 274 31.84 -3.13 -46.24
CA GLN A 274 32.56 -2.17 -45.39
C GLN A 274 31.70 -1.68 -44.23
N LEU A 275 30.41 -1.43 -44.47
CA LEU A 275 29.47 -1.04 -43.42
C LEU A 275 29.32 -2.15 -42.36
N GLN A 276 29.24 -3.41 -42.79
CA GLN A 276 29.17 -4.57 -41.90
C GLN A 276 30.42 -4.66 -40.99
N LYS A 277 31.61 -4.45 -41.55
CA LYS A 277 32.87 -4.44 -40.76
C LYS A 277 32.91 -3.33 -39.72
N VAL A 278 32.50 -2.12 -40.09
CA VAL A 278 32.46 -0.99 -39.14
C VAL A 278 31.42 -1.23 -38.04
N GLN A 279 30.29 -1.88 -38.36
CA GLN A 279 29.30 -2.28 -37.37
C GLN A 279 29.84 -3.36 -36.40
N ASP A 280 30.56 -4.35 -36.92
CA ASP A 280 31.16 -5.41 -36.09
C ASP A 280 32.27 -4.85 -35.18
N GLU A 281 33.10 -3.93 -35.69
CA GLU A 281 34.13 -3.23 -34.91
C GLU A 281 33.53 -2.32 -33.82
N ALA A 282 32.44 -1.59 -34.14
CA ALA A 282 31.72 -0.79 -33.16
C ALA A 282 31.07 -1.66 -32.07
N GLN A 283 30.52 -2.83 -32.42
CA GLN A 283 29.98 -3.78 -31.45
C GLN A 283 31.08 -4.36 -30.54
N LEU A 284 32.27 -4.63 -31.07
CA LEU A 284 33.40 -5.10 -30.29
C LEU A 284 33.86 -4.04 -29.27
N GLN A 285 34.03 -2.79 -29.73
CA GLN A 285 34.40 -1.66 -28.87
C GLN A 285 33.35 -1.39 -27.79
N TYR A 286 32.07 -1.52 -28.11
CA TYR A 286 30.98 -1.39 -27.14
C TYR A 286 31.05 -2.47 -26.05
N ARG A 287 31.31 -3.74 -26.42
CA ARG A 287 31.50 -4.83 -25.45
C ARG A 287 32.73 -4.64 -24.57
N GLU A 288 33.84 -4.18 -25.13
CA GLU A 288 35.04 -3.85 -24.35
C GLU A 288 34.79 -2.70 -23.37
N LEU A 289 34.00 -1.70 -23.77
CA LEU A 289 33.65 -0.59 -22.91
C LEU A 289 32.69 -1.01 -21.78
N GLN A 290 31.73 -1.90 -22.08
CA GLN A 290 30.86 -2.51 -21.07
C GLN A 290 31.65 -3.31 -20.03
N THR A 291 32.57 -4.17 -20.46
CA THR A 291 33.39 -4.97 -19.52
C THR A 291 34.31 -4.09 -18.66
N LYS A 292 34.88 -3.02 -19.21
CA LYS A 292 35.65 -2.03 -18.43
C LYS A 292 34.76 -1.27 -17.43
N MET A 293 33.53 -0.94 -17.80
CA MET A 293 32.58 -0.28 -16.92
C MET A 293 32.16 -1.19 -15.76
N GLU A 294 31.87 -2.47 -16.02
CA GLU A 294 31.59 -3.47 -14.99
C GLU A 294 32.76 -3.65 -14.02
N GLN A 295 34.00 -3.69 -14.53
CA GLN A 295 35.19 -3.76 -13.66
C GLN A 295 35.34 -2.52 -12.77
N ARG A 296 35.04 -1.32 -13.28
CA ARG A 296 35.07 -0.08 -12.47
C ARG A 296 33.97 -0.05 -11.42
N ILE A 297 32.78 -0.56 -11.74
CA ILE A 297 31.67 -0.67 -10.79
C ILE A 297 32.06 -1.63 -9.66
N GLN A 298 32.59 -2.82 -9.99
CA GLN A 298 33.06 -3.77 -8.98
C GLN A 298 34.17 -3.20 -8.08
N GLN A 299 35.10 -2.43 -8.65
CA GLN A 299 36.14 -1.76 -7.86
C GLN A 299 35.58 -0.67 -6.93
N ALA A 300 34.59 0.09 -7.41
CA ALA A 300 33.91 1.11 -6.59
C ALA A 300 33.08 0.49 -5.47
N GLU A 301 32.38 -0.62 -5.74
CA GLU A 301 31.64 -1.41 -4.74
C GLU A 301 32.59 -1.94 -3.65
N GLN A 302 33.72 -2.52 -4.05
CA GLN A 302 34.71 -3.03 -3.10
C GLN A 302 35.29 -1.90 -2.22
N ALA A 303 35.56 -0.73 -2.81
CA ALA A 303 36.04 0.43 -2.08
C ALA A 303 35.00 0.98 -1.09
N ALA A 304 33.73 1.03 -1.50
CA ALA A 304 32.61 1.45 -0.64
C ALA A 304 32.41 0.48 0.54
N VAL A 305 32.52 -0.84 0.31
CA VAL A 305 32.45 -1.85 1.37
C VAL A 305 33.57 -1.69 2.39
N ASN A 306 34.80 -1.48 1.93
CA ASN A 306 35.94 -1.26 2.82
C ASN A 306 35.78 0.04 3.64
N GLN A 307 35.30 1.12 3.01
CA GLN A 307 35.05 2.38 3.69
C GLN A 307 33.92 2.27 4.73
N ALA A 308 32.85 1.50 4.42
CA ALA A 308 31.79 1.21 5.38
C ALA A 308 32.32 0.40 6.58
N GLN A 309 33.19 -0.59 6.34
CA GLN A 309 33.83 -1.36 7.42
C GLN A 309 34.68 -0.47 8.33
N GLU A 310 35.54 0.40 7.77
CA GLU A 310 36.34 1.35 8.56
C GLU A 310 35.48 2.32 9.38
N LEU A 311 34.39 2.84 8.82
CA LEU A 311 33.47 3.72 9.55
C LEU A 311 32.74 2.98 10.67
N THR A 312 32.38 1.70 10.46
CA THR A 312 31.76 0.88 11.52
C THR A 312 32.74 0.54 12.64
N GLU A 313 34.02 0.33 12.35
CA GLU A 313 35.04 0.13 13.39
C GLU A 313 35.28 1.40 14.20
N LYS A 314 35.39 2.56 13.54
CA LYS A 314 35.50 3.87 14.23
C LYS A 314 34.28 4.17 15.11
N ALA A 315 33.07 3.88 14.64
CA ALA A 315 31.86 4.06 15.44
C ALA A 315 31.83 3.14 16.67
N LYS A 316 32.33 1.90 16.56
CA LYS A 316 32.49 0.99 17.71
C LYS A 316 33.53 1.50 18.71
N GLU A 317 34.65 2.02 18.24
CA GLU A 317 35.68 2.63 19.10
C GLU A 317 35.15 3.86 19.84
N GLU A 318 34.41 4.74 19.17
CA GLU A 318 33.76 5.90 19.79
C GLU A 318 32.70 5.49 20.82
N GLN A 319 31.91 4.46 20.53
CA GLN A 319 30.91 3.92 21.46
C GLN A 319 31.57 3.37 22.74
N VAL A 320 32.66 2.62 22.61
CA VAL A 320 33.42 2.11 23.75
C VAL A 320 34.05 3.24 24.56
N ALA A 321 34.59 4.27 23.90
CA ALA A 321 35.15 5.44 24.58
C ALA A 321 34.08 6.23 25.36
N LEU A 322 32.88 6.38 24.80
CA LEU A 322 31.74 7.02 25.47
C LEU A 322 31.26 6.21 26.68
N GLN A 323 31.20 4.88 26.57
CA GLN A 323 30.85 4.00 27.69
C GLN A 323 31.87 4.12 28.83
N GLN A 324 33.17 4.07 28.53
CA GLN A 324 34.22 4.24 29.54
C GLN A 324 34.14 5.60 30.24
N ARG A 325 33.85 6.67 29.47
CA ARG A 325 33.69 8.02 30.04
C ARG A 325 32.45 8.14 30.93
N ALA A 326 31.36 7.44 30.60
CA ALA A 326 30.16 7.39 31.43
C ALA A 326 30.40 6.61 32.73
N GLU A 327 31.12 5.48 32.67
CA GLU A 327 31.50 4.71 33.86
C GLU A 327 32.42 5.51 34.80
N GLN A 328 33.39 6.24 34.26
CA GLN A 328 34.25 7.13 35.06
C GLN A 328 33.46 8.24 35.75
N LYS A 329 32.48 8.85 35.07
CA LYS A 329 31.59 9.84 35.70
C LYS A 329 30.75 9.23 36.82
N ARG A 330 30.22 8.03 36.61
CA ARG A 330 29.42 7.31 37.60
C ARG A 330 30.24 6.95 38.84
N LEU A 331 31.49 6.52 38.66
CA LEU A 331 32.42 6.26 39.76
C LEU A 331 32.73 7.55 40.55
N ALA A 332 32.98 8.66 39.87
CA ALA A 332 33.21 9.95 40.51
C ALA A 332 31.97 10.46 41.30
N GLU A 333 30.76 10.28 40.76
CA GLU A 333 29.52 10.61 41.48
C GLU A 333 29.32 9.74 42.74
N ILE A 334 29.64 8.45 42.66
CA ILE A 334 29.59 7.55 43.82
C ILE A 334 30.61 7.97 44.89
N GLU A 335 31.82 8.36 44.49
CA GLU A 335 32.85 8.87 45.41
C GLU A 335 32.43 10.17 46.08
N GLN A 336 31.80 11.10 45.33
CA GLN A 336 31.27 12.34 45.90
C GLN A 336 30.12 12.10 46.89
N LEU A 337 29.20 11.18 46.58
CA LEU A 337 28.12 10.80 47.49
C LEU A 337 28.64 10.12 48.76
N ASN A 338 29.67 9.26 48.63
CA ASN A 338 30.30 8.64 49.79
C ASN A 338 31.05 9.65 50.66
N ALA A 339 31.71 10.65 50.06
CA ALA A 339 32.35 11.74 50.81
C ALA A 339 31.32 12.60 51.57
N ALA A 340 30.22 12.98 50.91
CA ALA A 340 29.14 13.74 51.53
C ALA A 340 28.43 12.95 52.65
N PHE A 341 28.24 11.63 52.47
CA PHE A 341 27.71 10.77 53.52
C PHE A 341 28.64 10.72 54.73
N LYS A 342 29.95 10.59 54.50
CA LYS A 342 30.96 10.55 55.56
C LYS A 342 31.01 11.86 56.35
N GLU A 343 31.00 13.02 55.67
CA GLU A 343 30.91 14.33 56.33
C GLU A 343 29.63 14.46 57.17
N SER A 344 28.48 14.00 56.65
CA SER A 344 27.23 14.04 57.42
C SER A 344 27.24 13.12 58.65
N SER A 345 27.91 11.97 58.55
CA SER A 345 28.06 11.02 59.65
C SER A 345 28.99 11.57 60.73
N GLU A 346 30.11 12.18 60.34
CA GLU A 346 31.06 12.80 61.27
C GLU A 346 30.43 14.02 61.98
N LEU A 347 29.61 14.82 61.28
CA LEU A 347 28.81 15.89 61.89
C LEU A 347 27.78 15.36 62.89
N ALA A 348 27.10 14.25 62.59
CA ALA A 348 26.13 13.65 63.49
C ALA A 348 26.78 13.05 64.76
N GLU A 349 27.98 12.46 64.64
CA GLU A 349 28.76 11.98 65.78
C GLU A 349 29.25 13.13 66.67
N LEU A 350 29.70 14.25 66.08
CA LEU A 350 30.09 15.45 66.82
C LEU A 350 28.91 16.06 67.58
N GLU A 351 27.75 16.20 66.95
CA GLU A 351 26.54 16.70 67.62
C GLU A 351 26.06 15.78 68.75
N TRP A 352 26.28 14.47 68.63
CA TRP A 352 25.95 13.51 69.67
C TRP A 352 26.91 13.63 70.88
N MET A 353 28.21 13.76 70.61
CA MET A 353 29.24 13.97 71.64
C MET A 353 29.06 15.30 72.40
N GLU A 354 28.68 16.39 71.71
CA GLU A 354 28.36 17.67 72.35
C GLU A 354 27.13 17.58 73.26
N LYS A 355 26.10 16.83 72.84
CA LYS A 355 24.90 16.61 73.66
C LYS A 355 25.21 15.78 74.89
N GLU A 356 26.07 14.76 74.79
CA GLU A 356 26.44 13.91 75.91
C GLU A 356 27.32 14.64 76.94
N ALA A 357 28.28 15.45 76.49
CA ALA A 357 29.06 16.34 77.37
C ALA A 357 28.17 17.36 78.12
N ALA A 358 27.15 17.92 77.46
CA ALA A 358 26.20 18.84 78.10
C ALA A 358 25.28 18.16 79.13
N TYR A 359 25.03 16.85 79.00
CA TYR A 359 24.29 16.07 80.01
C TYR A 359 25.15 15.76 81.24
N GLU A 360 26.45 15.47 81.07
CA GLU A 360 27.37 15.24 82.18
C GLU A 360 27.63 16.52 83.00
N GLU A 361 27.79 17.67 82.34
CA GLU A 361 27.98 18.97 83.00
C GLU A 361 26.75 19.38 83.84
N ARG A 362 25.53 19.09 83.33
CA ARG A 362 24.28 19.30 84.09
C ARG A 362 24.15 18.40 85.32
N LEU A 363 24.67 17.18 85.28
CA LEU A 363 24.66 16.24 86.41
C LEU A 363 25.65 16.66 87.52
N GLN A 364 26.82 17.20 87.16
CA GLN A 364 27.79 17.73 88.14
C GLN A 364 27.27 19.00 88.83
N GLN A 365 26.64 19.92 88.10
CA GLN A 365 26.10 21.16 88.66
C GLN A 365 24.95 20.92 89.66
N ILE A 366 24.14 19.88 89.48
CA ILE A 366 23.08 19.49 90.43
C ILE A 366 23.67 18.86 91.70
N HIS A 367 24.82 18.20 91.61
CA HIS A 367 25.48 17.55 92.75
C HIS A 367 26.26 18.53 93.64
N GLU A 368 26.85 19.58 93.06
CA GLU A 368 27.59 20.62 93.80
C GLU A 368 26.67 21.67 94.45
N ALA A 369 25.52 21.97 93.84
CA ALA A 369 24.51 22.87 94.40
C ALA A 369 23.82 22.29 95.67
N ALA A 370 23.73 20.95 95.78
CA ALA A 370 23.18 20.28 96.95
C ALA A 370 24.14 20.23 98.15
N GLN A 371 25.46 20.35 97.91
CA GLN A 371 26.51 20.27 98.94
C GLN A 371 26.84 21.65 99.55
N THR A 372 26.62 22.73 98.81
CA THR A 372 26.94 24.11 99.21
C THR A 372 25.85 24.75 100.06
N GLN A 373 24.57 24.39 99.86
CA GLN A 373 23.45 24.87 100.69
C GLN A 373 23.42 24.31 102.13
N ALA A 374 24.22 23.28 102.45
CA ALA A 374 24.29 22.71 103.80
C ALA A 374 25.38 23.36 104.70
N ASN A 375 26.36 24.07 104.12
CA ASN A 375 27.54 24.56 104.86
C ASN A 375 27.56 26.08 105.10
N GLU A 376 26.70 26.86 104.44
CA GLU A 376 26.64 28.32 104.57
C GLU A 376 25.68 28.80 105.69
N ALA A 377 24.91 27.89 106.28
CA ALA A 377 23.91 28.20 107.32
C ALA A 377 24.46 28.28 108.77
N ALA A 378 25.77 28.13 109.01
CA ALA A 378 26.34 28.13 110.37
C ALA A 378 27.36 29.24 110.68
N ALA A 379 27.97 29.85 109.65
CA ALA A 379 29.18 30.67 109.71
C ALA A 379 29.04 32.19 109.86
N THR A 380 27.84 32.75 109.97
CA THR A 380 27.64 34.16 110.36
C THR A 380 27.99 34.33 111.84
N ALA A 381 29.25 34.05 112.17
CA ALA A 381 29.89 34.36 113.44
C ALA A 381 30.66 35.69 113.28
N GLU A 382 29.89 36.74 112.94
CA GLU A 382 29.70 37.87 113.85
C GLU A 382 30.91 38.75 114.26
N ALA A 383 32.14 38.56 113.75
CA ALA A 383 33.30 39.27 114.32
C ALA A 383 34.23 40.04 113.36
N LEU A 384 34.25 39.78 112.04
CA LEU A 384 35.26 40.38 111.14
C LEU A 384 34.83 41.68 110.42
N LEU A 385 33.62 42.20 110.69
CA LEU A 385 33.05 43.34 109.96
C LEU A 385 33.51 44.73 110.48
N GLN A 386 34.33 44.82 111.54
CA GLN A 386 34.69 46.11 112.16
C GLN A 386 36.17 46.52 112.02
N GLU A 387 37.08 45.65 111.53
CA GLU A 387 38.52 45.96 111.45
C GLU A 387 39.01 46.33 110.03
N GLU A 388 38.34 45.85 108.97
CA GLU A 388 38.74 46.06 107.56
C GLU A 388 38.49 47.50 107.03
N GLN A 389 37.66 48.31 107.71
CA GLN A 389 37.29 49.64 107.22
C GLN A 389 38.40 50.71 107.38
N GLY A 390 39.44 50.44 108.18
CA GLY A 390 40.53 51.39 108.43
C GLY A 390 41.68 51.35 107.41
N LYS A 391 42.00 50.17 106.87
CA LYS A 391 43.19 49.97 105.99
C LYS A 391 42.91 50.30 104.52
N LEU A 392 41.65 50.23 104.09
CA LEU A 392 41.22 50.48 102.70
C LEU A 392 41.40 51.95 102.24
N LYS A 393 41.42 52.92 103.16
CA LYS A 393 41.45 54.35 102.80
C LYS A 393 42.82 54.86 102.32
N GLN A 394 43.92 54.22 102.70
CA GLN A 394 45.27 54.64 102.29
C GLN A 394 45.73 54.02 100.95
N GLN A 395 45.21 52.84 100.59
CA GLN A 395 45.54 52.19 99.31
C GLN A 395 44.84 52.84 98.10
N LEU A 396 43.65 53.43 98.31
CA LEU A 396 42.86 54.07 97.25
C LEU A 396 43.48 55.38 96.69
N GLU A 397 44.39 56.04 97.40
CA GLU A 397 44.99 57.31 96.96
C GLU A 397 46.17 57.13 96.00
N GLU A 398 46.92 56.02 96.13
CA GLU A 398 48.05 55.67 95.27
C GLU A 398 47.57 55.15 93.89
N GLU A 399 46.52 54.31 93.89
CA GLU A 399 45.91 53.76 92.66
C GLU A 399 45.27 54.85 91.78
N ARG A 400 44.76 55.92 92.40
CA ARG A 400 44.11 57.03 91.68
C ARG A 400 45.10 57.83 90.81
N LYS A 401 46.39 57.89 91.18
CA LYS A 401 47.41 58.55 90.35
C LYS A 401 47.83 57.71 89.15
N GLN A 402 47.96 56.39 89.31
CA GLN A 402 48.29 55.48 88.21
C GLN A 402 47.14 55.29 87.23
N ALA A 403 45.88 55.38 87.69
CA ALA A 403 44.71 55.34 86.83
C ALA A 403 44.61 56.55 85.88
N LYS A 404 45.09 57.73 86.30
CA LYS A 404 45.03 58.96 85.48
C LYS A 404 45.94 58.93 84.25
N SER A 405 47.12 58.31 84.33
CA SER A 405 48.02 58.21 83.17
C SER A 405 47.49 57.21 82.14
N ARG A 406 46.93 56.08 82.59
CA ARG A 406 46.31 55.08 81.70
C ARG A 406 45.09 55.62 80.94
N LEU A 407 44.34 56.54 81.56
CA LEU A 407 43.16 57.15 80.93
C LEU A 407 43.52 57.99 79.69
N ILE A 408 44.64 58.72 79.72
CA ILE A 408 45.11 59.54 78.59
C ILE A 408 45.52 58.66 77.40
N ASP A 409 46.21 57.54 77.67
CA ASP A 409 46.63 56.61 76.60
C ASP A 409 45.43 55.88 75.97
N VAL A 410 44.41 55.52 76.76
CA VAL A 410 43.18 54.88 76.27
C VAL A 410 42.34 55.87 75.45
N GLU A 411 42.28 57.15 75.83
CA GLU A 411 41.58 58.18 75.06
C GLU A 411 42.21 58.38 73.67
N ALA A 412 43.54 58.32 73.55
CA ALA A 412 44.24 58.39 72.27
C ALA A 412 43.95 57.17 71.37
N GLN A 413 43.91 55.96 71.96
CA GLN A 413 43.56 54.74 71.22
C GLN A 413 42.10 54.72 70.76
N LEU A 414 41.16 55.22 71.58
CA LEU A 414 39.76 55.33 71.20
C LEU A 414 39.52 56.33 70.06
N ALA A 415 40.32 57.39 69.97
CA ALA A 415 40.24 58.34 68.85
C ALA A 415 40.64 57.68 67.52
N GLU A 416 41.69 56.85 67.52
CA GLU A 416 42.15 56.14 66.31
C GLU A 416 41.16 55.06 65.88
N VAL A 417 40.60 54.29 66.82
CA VAL A 417 39.57 53.27 66.51
C VAL A 417 38.30 53.91 65.93
N ARG A 418 37.89 55.09 66.42
CA ARG A 418 36.74 55.82 65.84
C ARG A 418 36.99 56.26 64.40
N LYS A 419 38.21 56.64 64.06
CA LYS A 419 38.60 57.00 62.69
C LYS A 419 38.56 55.77 61.77
N GLN A 420 39.07 54.64 62.24
CA GLN A 420 39.02 53.37 61.50
C GLN A 420 37.57 52.89 61.29
N LEU A 421 36.70 53.03 62.30
CA LEU A 421 35.28 52.67 62.20
C LEU A 421 34.55 53.53 61.16
N LYS A 422 34.83 54.83 61.11
CA LYS A 422 34.22 55.73 60.12
C LYS A 422 34.62 55.36 58.69
N ASN A 423 35.91 55.06 58.48
CA ASN A 423 36.40 54.61 57.17
C ASN A 423 35.78 53.26 56.75
N ALA A 424 35.59 52.33 57.70
CA ALA A 424 34.92 51.06 57.43
C ALA A 424 33.43 51.25 57.08
N GLN A 425 32.74 52.20 57.70
CA GLN A 425 31.35 52.52 57.37
C GLN A 425 31.19 53.09 55.96
N GLU A 426 32.13 53.94 55.50
CA GLU A 426 32.11 54.46 54.12
C GLU A 426 32.31 53.34 53.09
N VAL A 427 33.20 52.38 53.35
CA VAL A 427 33.42 51.22 52.45
C VAL A 427 32.20 50.30 52.36
N VAL A 428 31.47 50.09 53.46
CA VAL A 428 30.26 49.26 53.46
C VAL A 428 29.14 49.91 52.64
N VAL A 429 28.98 51.23 52.73
CA VAL A 429 27.98 51.97 51.92
C VAL A 429 28.31 51.88 50.43
N ASP A 430 29.58 51.99 50.05
CA ASP A 430 30.00 51.85 48.66
C ASP A 430 29.79 50.40 48.14
N GLN A 431 30.02 49.39 48.97
CA GLN A 431 29.73 47.98 48.64
C GLN A 431 28.23 47.71 48.47
N GLU A 432 27.37 48.28 49.32
CA GLU A 432 25.91 48.14 49.18
C GLU A 432 25.39 48.77 47.89
N GLN A 433 25.95 49.91 47.47
CA GLN A 433 25.60 50.55 46.19
C GLN A 433 26.04 49.70 45.00
N GLN A 434 27.21 49.08 45.05
CA GLN A 434 27.68 48.16 44.00
C GLN A 434 26.78 46.92 43.91
N LEU A 435 26.42 46.31 45.04
CA LEU A 435 25.51 45.16 45.07
C LEU A 435 24.11 45.50 44.55
N GLN A 436 23.60 46.71 44.81
CA GLN A 436 22.33 47.16 44.22
C GLN A 436 22.44 47.34 42.70
N HIS A 437 23.56 47.87 42.21
CA HIS A 437 23.79 48.01 40.78
C HIS A 437 23.84 46.65 40.07
N GLU A 438 24.58 45.68 40.62
CA GLU A 438 24.65 44.32 40.08
C GLU A 438 23.28 43.61 40.14
N ARG A 439 22.52 43.76 41.22
CA ARG A 439 21.16 43.22 41.32
C ARG A 439 20.25 43.75 40.22
N ASN A 440 20.25 45.06 39.98
CA ASN A 440 19.46 45.67 38.92
C ASN A 440 19.88 45.15 37.53
N GLN A 441 21.17 44.97 37.28
CA GLN A 441 21.67 44.37 36.03
C GLN A 441 21.24 42.90 35.88
N THR A 442 21.23 42.12 36.96
CA THR A 442 20.74 40.74 36.91
C THR A 442 19.23 40.66 36.68
N GLU A 443 18.46 41.62 37.20
CA GLU A 443 17.01 41.70 36.95
C GLU A 443 16.71 42.08 35.50
N THR A 444 17.47 43.01 34.90
CA THR A 444 17.30 43.33 33.47
C THR A 444 17.64 42.13 32.59
N LEU A 445 18.76 41.45 32.85
CA LEU A 445 19.14 40.23 32.10
C LEU A 445 18.11 39.10 32.27
N ARG A 446 17.53 38.93 33.46
CA ARG A 446 16.44 37.96 33.68
C ARG A 446 15.18 38.33 32.90
N SER A 447 14.84 39.62 32.83
CA SER A 447 13.69 40.08 32.04
C SER A 447 13.89 39.88 30.54
N GLU A 448 15.11 40.12 30.02
CA GLU A 448 15.48 39.85 28.63
C GLU A 448 15.43 38.35 28.33
N GLN A 449 15.98 37.50 29.20
CA GLN A 449 15.89 36.04 29.06
C GLN A 449 14.44 35.53 29.09
N ALA A 450 13.55 36.14 29.87
CA ALA A 450 12.14 35.79 29.89
C ALA A 450 11.45 36.14 28.56
N VAL A 451 11.76 37.30 27.98
CA VAL A 451 11.26 37.71 26.65
C VAL A 451 11.78 36.77 25.56
N TYR A 452 13.08 36.42 25.57
CA TYR A 452 13.63 35.46 24.61
C TYR A 452 13.00 34.06 24.71
N LYS A 453 12.72 33.58 25.93
CA LYS A 453 11.99 32.32 26.11
C LYS A 453 10.57 32.40 25.56
N GLN A 454 9.88 33.52 25.80
CA GLN A 454 8.54 33.73 25.25
C GLN A 454 8.56 33.76 23.72
N GLU A 455 9.54 34.43 23.11
CA GLU A 455 9.72 34.41 21.65
C GLU A 455 10.03 33.01 21.12
N GLN A 456 10.91 32.25 21.79
CA GLN A 456 11.18 30.85 21.44
C GLN A 456 9.92 29.99 21.53
N ASP A 457 9.09 30.16 22.57
CA ASP A 457 7.82 29.44 22.71
C ASP A 457 6.82 29.79 21.59
N VAL A 458 6.78 31.06 21.17
CA VAL A 458 5.97 31.47 20.00
C VAL A 458 6.50 30.83 18.71
N GLN A 459 7.82 30.80 18.52
CA GLN A 459 8.44 30.16 17.35
C GLN A 459 8.20 28.64 17.36
N LEU A 460 8.31 27.98 18.52
CA LEU A 460 7.99 26.55 18.70
C LEU A 460 6.54 26.26 18.34
N ARG A 461 5.59 27.06 18.83
CA ARG A 461 4.17 26.93 18.45
C ARG A 461 3.98 27.10 16.95
N ARG A 462 4.66 28.07 16.34
CA ARG A 462 4.58 28.29 14.89
C ARG A 462 5.16 27.13 14.10
N ILE A 463 6.26 26.54 14.57
CA ILE A 463 6.86 25.34 13.97
C ILE A 463 5.88 24.17 14.07
N THR A 464 5.28 23.93 15.24
CA THR A 464 4.29 22.84 15.42
C THR A 464 3.04 23.02 14.55
N GLU A 465 2.57 24.27 14.35
CA GLU A 465 1.49 24.56 13.40
C GLU A 465 1.88 24.24 11.96
N LEU A 466 3.11 24.60 11.56
CA LEU A 466 3.63 24.32 10.22
C LEU A 466 3.86 22.82 10.01
N GLU A 467 4.32 22.08 11.03
CA GLU A 467 4.44 20.62 10.99
C GLU A 467 3.08 19.95 10.82
N GLN A 468 2.05 20.40 11.55
CA GLN A 468 0.68 19.92 11.38
C GLN A 468 0.14 20.21 9.97
N GLN A 469 0.40 21.40 9.42
CA GLN A 469 0.01 21.74 8.05
C GLN A 469 0.74 20.88 7.01
N LEU A 470 2.03 20.60 7.21
CA LEU A 470 2.79 19.69 6.34
C LEU A 470 2.29 18.25 6.43
N GLU A 471 1.87 17.80 7.61
CA GLU A 471 1.31 16.46 7.79
C GLU A 471 -0.08 16.32 7.15
N GLN A 472 -0.91 17.37 7.23
CA GLN A 472 -2.16 17.46 6.46
C GLN A 472 -1.91 17.46 4.95
N LEU A 473 -0.96 18.25 4.45
CA LEU A 473 -0.60 18.25 3.03
C LEU A 473 -0.02 16.92 2.56
N LYS A 474 0.71 16.19 3.42
CA LYS A 474 1.17 14.83 3.14
C LYS A 474 0.00 13.84 3.08
N ALA A 475 -0.98 13.95 3.96
CA ALA A 475 -2.19 13.13 3.94
C ALA A 475 -3.04 13.40 2.68
N ASP A 476 -3.22 14.67 2.31
CA ASP A 476 -3.92 15.08 1.10
C ASP A 476 -3.18 14.63 -0.16
N SER A 477 -1.84 14.73 -0.18
CA SER A 477 -1.01 14.20 -1.26
C SER A 477 -1.12 12.67 -1.36
N ALA A 478 -1.18 11.95 -0.23
CA ALA A 478 -1.36 10.50 -0.21
C ALA A 478 -2.73 10.10 -0.79
N LEU A 479 -3.79 10.81 -0.38
CA LEU A 479 -5.13 10.64 -0.93
C LEU A 479 -5.18 10.93 -2.43
N LEU A 480 -4.51 11.99 -2.89
CA LEU A 480 -4.39 12.32 -4.32
C LEU A 480 -3.62 11.25 -5.09
N THR A 481 -2.53 10.70 -4.53
CA THR A 481 -1.80 9.60 -5.18
C THR A 481 -2.62 8.31 -5.23
N GLU A 482 -3.43 8.03 -4.22
CA GLU A 482 -4.35 6.89 -4.22
C GLU A 482 -5.47 7.09 -5.25
N GLN A 483 -6.04 8.29 -5.34
CA GLN A 483 -7.02 8.63 -6.37
C GLN A 483 -6.42 8.57 -7.78
N LEU A 484 -5.19 9.06 -7.98
CA LEU A 484 -4.48 8.95 -9.25
C LEU A 484 -4.24 7.50 -9.62
N ARG A 485 -3.76 6.68 -8.68
CA ARG A 485 -3.55 5.24 -8.91
C ARG A 485 -4.85 4.52 -9.26
N ASN A 486 -5.96 4.87 -8.60
CA ASN A 486 -7.27 4.32 -8.93
C ASN A 486 -7.75 4.76 -10.32
N LYS A 487 -7.52 6.02 -10.71
CA LYS A 487 -7.85 6.52 -12.05
C LYS A 487 -6.94 5.94 -13.14
N GLU A 488 -5.68 5.69 -12.84
CA GLU A 488 -4.76 4.97 -13.71
C GLU A 488 -5.20 3.52 -13.91
N ALA A 489 -5.59 2.81 -12.84
CA ALA A 489 -6.14 1.46 -12.94
C ALA A 489 -7.45 1.42 -13.74
N GLU A 490 -8.36 2.38 -13.53
CA GLU A 490 -9.55 2.53 -14.36
C GLU A 490 -9.19 2.77 -15.84
N ALA A 491 -8.18 3.61 -16.12
CA ALA A 491 -7.72 3.88 -17.48
C ALA A 491 -7.07 2.65 -18.14
N GLU A 492 -6.33 1.84 -17.37
CA GLU A 492 -5.79 0.56 -17.85
C GLU A 492 -6.92 -0.41 -18.18
N HIS A 493 -7.93 -0.55 -17.33
CA HIS A 493 -9.11 -1.35 -17.64
C HIS A 493 -9.86 -0.86 -18.88
N PHE A 494 -9.98 0.45 -19.10
CA PHE A 494 -10.54 0.99 -20.34
C PHE A 494 -9.68 0.66 -21.56
N ARG A 495 -8.35 0.70 -21.45
CA ARG A 495 -7.43 0.30 -22.52
C ARG A 495 -7.53 -1.19 -22.83
N GLU A 496 -7.61 -2.04 -21.81
CA GLU A 496 -7.81 -3.49 -21.96
C GLU A 496 -9.15 -3.78 -22.64
N ALA A 497 -10.22 -3.11 -22.23
CA ALA A 497 -11.53 -3.22 -22.88
C ALA A 497 -11.48 -2.74 -24.34
N GLU A 498 -10.80 -1.62 -24.63
CA GLU A 498 -10.61 -1.13 -26.00
C GLU A 498 -9.83 -2.13 -26.86
N GLN A 499 -8.80 -2.78 -26.31
CA GLN A 499 -8.05 -3.84 -27.00
C GLN A 499 -8.93 -5.06 -27.26
N GLN A 500 -9.74 -5.49 -26.29
CA GLN A 500 -10.70 -6.58 -26.47
C GLN A 500 -11.73 -6.25 -27.56
N TRP A 501 -12.26 -5.03 -27.57
CA TRP A 501 -13.16 -4.57 -28.62
C TRP A 501 -12.48 -4.52 -30.00
N LYS A 502 -11.22 -4.07 -30.08
CA LYS A 502 -10.44 -4.10 -31.33
C LYS A 502 -10.19 -5.53 -31.82
N GLN A 503 -9.90 -6.47 -30.92
CA GLN A 503 -9.75 -7.89 -31.28
C GLN A 503 -11.07 -8.46 -31.81
N GLN A 504 -12.18 -8.23 -31.11
CA GLN A 504 -13.51 -8.67 -31.56
C GLN A 504 -13.88 -8.03 -32.91
N TYR A 505 -13.59 -6.74 -33.10
CA TYR A 505 -13.81 -6.06 -34.37
C TYR A 505 -12.98 -6.70 -35.50
N ASN A 506 -11.68 -6.94 -35.27
CA ASN A 506 -10.82 -7.58 -36.26
C ASN A 506 -11.31 -9.00 -36.60
N GLU A 507 -11.73 -9.79 -35.60
CA GLU A 507 -12.35 -11.10 -35.85
C GLU A 507 -13.61 -10.99 -36.70
N THR A 508 -14.46 -9.97 -36.48
CA THR A 508 -15.65 -9.75 -37.31
C THR A 508 -15.29 -9.37 -38.73
N VAL A 509 -14.29 -8.50 -38.92
CA VAL A 509 -13.79 -8.11 -40.25
C VAL A 509 -13.18 -9.30 -40.98
N GLU A 510 -12.40 -10.14 -40.29
CA GLU A 510 -11.85 -11.37 -40.87
C GLU A 510 -12.98 -12.34 -41.26
N ARG A 511 -14.00 -12.52 -40.42
CA ARG A 511 -15.19 -13.32 -40.74
C ARG A 511 -15.91 -12.77 -41.97
N GLU A 512 -16.15 -11.47 -42.06
CA GLU A 512 -16.77 -10.83 -43.24
C GLU A 512 -15.91 -11.00 -44.50
N SER A 513 -14.59 -10.88 -44.39
CA SER A 513 -13.66 -11.11 -45.49
C SER A 513 -13.70 -12.56 -45.99
N SER A 514 -13.81 -13.52 -45.07
CA SER A 514 -13.91 -14.94 -45.39
C SER A 514 -15.26 -15.27 -46.07
N LEU A 515 -16.35 -14.67 -45.59
CA LEU A 515 -17.69 -14.83 -46.17
C LEU A 515 -17.78 -14.19 -47.56
N THR A 516 -17.19 -13.02 -47.76
CA THR A 516 -17.12 -12.38 -49.08
C THR A 516 -16.25 -13.16 -50.05
N ALA A 517 -15.14 -13.77 -49.60
CA ALA A 517 -14.35 -14.69 -50.40
C ALA A 517 -15.14 -15.96 -50.78
N GLN A 518 -15.89 -16.54 -49.85
CA GLN A 518 -16.79 -17.67 -50.12
C GLN A 518 -17.88 -17.30 -51.13
N LEU A 519 -18.48 -16.11 -50.99
CA LEU A 519 -19.50 -15.62 -51.92
C LEU A 519 -18.93 -15.42 -53.33
N ARG A 520 -17.71 -14.87 -53.46
CA ARG A 520 -17.00 -14.77 -54.74
C ARG A 520 -16.75 -16.14 -55.36
N LYS A 521 -16.32 -17.13 -54.56
CA LYS A 521 -16.11 -18.50 -55.04
C LYS A 521 -17.40 -19.12 -55.57
N VAL A 522 -18.50 -18.93 -54.87
CA VAL A 522 -19.82 -19.40 -55.32
C VAL A 522 -20.27 -18.67 -56.61
N GLN A 523 -20.04 -17.37 -56.71
CA GLN A 523 -20.31 -16.60 -57.94
C GLN A 523 -19.46 -17.08 -59.12
N GLU A 524 -18.18 -17.39 -58.90
CA GLU A 524 -17.30 -17.93 -59.92
C GLU A 524 -17.76 -19.32 -60.38
N GLN A 525 -18.08 -20.22 -59.43
CA GLN A 525 -18.66 -21.53 -59.74
C GLN A 525 -19.98 -21.40 -60.51
N HIS A 526 -20.84 -20.45 -60.15
CA HIS A 526 -22.06 -20.18 -60.88
C HIS A 526 -21.78 -19.73 -62.33
N SER A 527 -20.83 -18.81 -62.51
CA SER A 527 -20.44 -18.34 -63.86
C SER A 527 -19.84 -19.45 -64.73
N GLN A 528 -19.06 -20.36 -64.12
CA GLN A 528 -18.51 -21.53 -64.80
C GLN A 528 -19.62 -22.48 -65.26
N LEU A 529 -20.59 -22.77 -64.37
CA LEU A 529 -21.74 -23.60 -64.71
C LEU A 529 -22.61 -22.95 -65.80
N GLU A 530 -22.81 -21.63 -65.77
CA GLU A 530 -23.52 -20.92 -66.85
C GLU A 530 -22.79 -21.03 -68.20
N GLN A 531 -21.46 -20.92 -68.20
CA GLN A 531 -20.65 -21.13 -69.40
C GLN A 531 -20.72 -22.57 -69.90
N GLU A 532 -20.71 -23.57 -69.02
CA GLU A 532 -20.88 -24.97 -69.38
C GLU A 532 -22.26 -25.24 -69.97
N ILE A 533 -23.33 -24.71 -69.37
CA ILE A 533 -24.69 -24.79 -69.91
C ILE A 533 -24.74 -24.17 -71.31
N LYS A 534 -24.09 -23.02 -71.52
CA LYS A 534 -24.02 -22.38 -72.84
C LYS A 534 -23.28 -23.25 -73.86
N LYS A 535 -22.13 -23.82 -73.50
CA LYS A 535 -21.37 -24.75 -74.36
C LYS A 535 -22.18 -25.99 -74.71
N LEU A 536 -22.91 -26.55 -73.74
CA LEU A 536 -23.78 -27.70 -73.97
C LEU A 536 -24.92 -27.38 -74.94
N ARG A 537 -25.56 -26.21 -74.81
CA ARG A 537 -26.57 -25.73 -75.77
C ARG A 537 -26.00 -25.52 -77.17
N GLU A 538 -24.79 -24.97 -77.27
CA GLU A 538 -24.10 -24.82 -78.57
C GLU A 538 -23.74 -26.18 -79.18
N ALA A 539 -23.36 -27.17 -78.37
CA ALA A 539 -23.09 -28.53 -78.84
C ALA A 539 -24.36 -29.26 -79.28
N GLU A 540 -25.48 -29.09 -78.56
CA GLU A 540 -26.80 -29.62 -78.95
C GLU A 540 -27.24 -29.04 -80.30
N ALA A 541 -27.15 -27.72 -80.49
CA ALA A 541 -27.46 -27.08 -81.77
C ALA A 541 -26.59 -27.59 -82.93
N LYS A 542 -25.28 -27.78 -82.69
CA LYS A 542 -24.36 -28.36 -83.69
C LYS A 542 -24.73 -29.80 -84.03
N SER A 543 -25.11 -30.61 -83.04
CA SER A 543 -25.54 -31.99 -83.25
C SER A 543 -26.84 -32.05 -84.05
N GLU A 544 -27.82 -31.17 -83.76
CA GLU A 544 -29.05 -31.04 -84.55
C GLU A 544 -28.76 -30.65 -86.01
N ASP A 545 -27.84 -29.71 -86.24
CA ASP A 545 -27.43 -29.31 -87.59
C ASP A 545 -26.69 -30.43 -88.34
N GLU A 546 -25.84 -31.20 -87.65
CA GLU A 546 -25.19 -32.39 -88.21
C GLU A 546 -26.21 -33.47 -88.56
N GLN A 547 -27.21 -33.72 -87.71
CA GLN A 547 -28.30 -34.65 -88.01
C GLN A 547 -29.08 -34.21 -89.26
N ARG A 548 -29.41 -32.92 -89.37
CA ARG A 548 -30.06 -32.36 -90.57
C ARG A 548 -29.19 -32.51 -91.82
N ARG A 549 -27.87 -32.29 -91.71
CA ARG A 549 -26.92 -32.49 -92.83
C ARG A 549 -26.86 -33.95 -93.26
N LEU A 550 -26.71 -34.89 -92.31
CA LEU A 550 -26.67 -36.32 -92.59
C LEU A 550 -27.96 -36.79 -93.27
N GLN A 551 -29.11 -36.30 -92.84
CA GLN A 551 -30.39 -36.59 -93.47
C GLN A 551 -30.42 -36.12 -94.93
N LYS A 552 -29.92 -34.91 -95.21
CA LYS A 552 -29.83 -34.37 -96.57
C LYS A 552 -28.84 -35.14 -97.46
N VAL A 553 -27.72 -35.60 -96.90
CA VAL A 553 -26.74 -36.42 -97.63
C VAL A 553 -27.34 -37.79 -97.97
N LEU A 554 -28.10 -38.41 -97.07
CA LEU A 554 -28.80 -39.67 -97.36
C LEU A 554 -29.82 -39.52 -98.49
N GLU A 555 -30.58 -38.42 -98.51
CA GLU A 555 -31.49 -38.11 -99.62
C GLU A 555 -30.75 -37.93 -100.95
N GLN A 556 -29.61 -37.22 -100.93
CA GLN A 556 -28.77 -37.03 -102.12
C GLN A 556 -28.12 -38.32 -102.60
N ALA A 557 -27.64 -39.18 -101.69
CA ALA A 557 -27.08 -40.49 -102.04
C ALA A 557 -28.14 -41.38 -102.69
N HIS A 558 -29.38 -41.39 -102.16
CA HIS A 558 -30.49 -42.12 -102.78
C HIS A 558 -30.87 -41.59 -104.17
N ALA A 559 -30.67 -40.30 -104.45
CA ALA A 559 -30.87 -39.73 -105.77
C ALA A 559 -29.72 -40.10 -106.74
N ALA A 560 -28.47 -39.98 -106.30
CA ALA A 560 -27.28 -40.29 -107.10
C ALA A 560 -27.19 -41.77 -107.49
N VAL A 561 -27.61 -42.69 -106.63
CA VAL A 561 -27.67 -44.12 -106.98
C VAL A 561 -28.67 -44.35 -108.12
N ARG A 562 -29.81 -43.65 -108.13
CA ARG A 562 -30.78 -43.75 -109.23
C ARG A 562 -30.24 -43.19 -110.54
N THR A 563 -29.44 -42.12 -110.52
CA THR A 563 -28.85 -41.55 -111.74
C THR A 563 -27.70 -42.40 -112.27
N LEU A 564 -26.80 -42.88 -111.40
CA LEU A 564 -25.68 -43.74 -111.82
C LEU A 564 -26.16 -45.07 -112.40
N GLN A 565 -27.25 -45.62 -111.89
CA GLN A 565 -27.89 -46.79 -112.50
C GLN A 565 -28.39 -46.50 -113.93
N HIS A 566 -28.86 -45.28 -114.21
CA HIS A 566 -29.26 -44.89 -115.56
C HIS A 566 -28.05 -44.62 -116.46
N GLU A 567 -26.99 -44.00 -115.95
CA GLU A 567 -25.81 -43.59 -116.72
C GLU A 567 -24.91 -44.77 -117.10
N LEU A 568 -24.77 -45.79 -116.24
CA LEU A 568 -24.08 -47.04 -116.60
C LEU A 568 -24.75 -47.75 -117.77
N GLY A 569 -26.08 -47.65 -117.88
CA GLY A 569 -26.81 -48.13 -119.04
C GLY A 569 -26.51 -47.36 -120.34
N ALA A 570 -26.12 -46.09 -120.24
CA ALA A 570 -25.83 -45.23 -121.41
C ALA A 570 -24.36 -45.28 -121.85
N LEU A 571 -23.40 -45.28 -120.91
CA LEU A 571 -21.97 -45.20 -121.22
C LEU A 571 -21.41 -46.45 -121.89
N THR A 572 -21.97 -47.62 -121.55
CA THR A 572 -21.63 -48.89 -122.22
C THR A 572 -21.95 -48.88 -123.72
N GLN A 573 -22.84 -48.01 -124.19
CA GLN A 573 -23.13 -47.86 -125.62
C GLN A 573 -22.18 -46.87 -126.30
N SER A 574 -21.69 -45.85 -125.59
CA SER A 574 -20.83 -44.80 -126.17
C SER A 574 -19.35 -45.18 -126.29
N GLU A 575 -18.84 -46.12 -125.48
CA GLU A 575 -17.42 -46.49 -125.54
C GLU A 575 -17.05 -47.16 -126.89
N LEU A 576 -18.02 -47.78 -127.55
CA LEU A 576 -17.84 -48.34 -128.90
C LEU A 576 -17.56 -47.27 -129.97
N SER A 577 -17.98 -46.01 -129.79
CA SER A 577 -17.81 -44.97 -130.83
C SER A 577 -16.49 -44.19 -130.74
N TRP A 578 -15.83 -44.14 -129.58
CA TRP A 578 -14.61 -43.32 -129.40
C TRP A 578 -13.33 -44.00 -129.89
N LYS A 579 -13.29 -45.33 -129.98
CA LYS A 579 -12.12 -46.03 -130.51
C LYS A 579 -11.83 -45.72 -131.98
N GLU A 580 -12.84 -45.36 -132.79
CA GLU A 580 -12.63 -45.02 -134.22
C GLU A 580 -12.00 -43.63 -134.45
N GLN A 581 -12.11 -42.67 -133.52
CA GLN A 581 -11.63 -41.29 -133.74
C GLN A 581 -10.15 -41.06 -133.39
N ALA A 582 -9.55 -41.90 -132.53
CA ALA A 582 -8.17 -41.70 -132.07
C ALA A 582 -7.10 -41.97 -133.15
N GLU A 583 -7.40 -42.81 -134.15
CA GLU A 583 -6.45 -43.17 -135.21
C GLU A 583 -6.16 -42.01 -136.18
N GLN A 584 -7.02 -40.99 -136.27
CA GLN A 584 -6.85 -39.88 -137.21
C GLN A 584 -5.90 -38.77 -136.74
N ARG A 585 -5.70 -38.59 -135.43
CA ARG A 585 -4.91 -37.46 -134.88
C ARG A 585 -3.40 -37.66 -134.90
N LEU A 586 -2.93 -38.89 -135.11
CA LEU A 586 -1.50 -39.22 -135.09
C LEU A 586 -0.72 -38.69 -136.31
N ILE A 587 -1.40 -38.21 -137.35
CA ILE A 587 -0.78 -37.77 -138.60
C ILE A 587 -0.45 -36.26 -138.60
N GLU A 588 -1.15 -35.42 -137.82
CA GLU A 588 -1.06 -33.96 -137.94
C GLU A 588 0.12 -33.30 -137.17
N ILE A 589 0.74 -33.97 -136.20
CA ILE A 589 1.75 -33.33 -135.32
C ILE A 589 3.17 -33.33 -135.92
N GLY A 590 3.47 -34.22 -136.87
CA GLY A 590 4.81 -34.33 -137.47
C GLY A 590 5.27 -33.14 -138.32
N GLU A 591 4.40 -32.19 -138.65
CA GLU A 591 4.72 -31.12 -139.61
C GLU A 591 5.15 -29.78 -138.98
N LEU A 592 5.09 -29.63 -137.64
CA LEU A 592 5.39 -28.35 -136.98
C LEU A 592 6.81 -28.23 -136.37
N GLU A 593 7.57 -29.32 -136.26
CA GLU A 593 8.90 -29.30 -135.62
C GLU A 593 10.02 -28.72 -136.51
N THR A 594 9.79 -28.49 -137.80
CA THR A 594 10.85 -28.15 -138.77
C THR A 594 11.07 -26.66 -139.03
N GLN A 595 10.42 -25.72 -138.32
CA GLN A 595 10.47 -24.29 -138.68
C GLN A 595 11.26 -23.35 -137.75
N VAL A 596 12.02 -23.82 -136.75
CA VAL A 596 12.72 -22.89 -135.81
C VAL A 596 14.23 -23.15 -135.66
N LEU A 597 14.89 -23.62 -136.72
CA LEU A 597 16.33 -23.99 -136.71
C LEU A 597 17.28 -23.02 -137.46
N GLU A 598 16.91 -21.79 -137.85
CA GLU A 598 17.77 -21.01 -138.79
C GLU A 598 18.15 -19.56 -138.43
N ALA A 599 18.31 -19.19 -137.15
CA ALA A 599 18.91 -17.88 -136.85
C ALA A 599 19.88 -17.86 -135.64
N ALA A 600 21.17 -17.94 -136.01
CA ALA A 600 22.31 -17.21 -135.44
C ALA A 600 23.21 -17.91 -134.39
N GLU A 601 24.04 -18.80 -134.91
CA GLU A 601 25.46 -18.94 -134.55
C GLU A 601 26.26 -17.68 -134.95
N GLN A 602 27.15 -17.19 -134.08
CA GLN A 602 28.61 -17.17 -134.34
C GLN A 602 29.43 -16.53 -133.19
N ASN A 603 30.31 -17.38 -132.62
CA ASN A 603 31.70 -17.17 -132.15
C ASN A 603 32.06 -16.65 -130.75
N GLU A 604 32.21 -17.61 -129.82
CA GLU A 604 33.45 -18.12 -129.18
C GLU A 604 34.67 -17.22 -128.82
N THR A 605 34.86 -17.09 -127.49
CA THR A 605 36.06 -17.36 -126.64
C THR A 605 37.49 -16.95 -127.05
N LEU A 606 38.20 -16.22 -126.16
CA LEU A 606 39.62 -16.45 -125.79
C LEU A 606 39.99 -15.83 -124.41
N GLU A 607 40.61 -16.68 -123.59
CA GLU A 607 41.82 -16.47 -122.76
C GLU A 607 41.85 -15.86 -121.34
N SER A 608 42.59 -16.62 -120.53
CA SER A 608 42.87 -16.67 -119.10
C SER A 608 44.14 -15.94 -118.67
N GLY A 609 44.26 -15.62 -117.36
CA GLY A 609 45.46 -15.82 -116.52
C GLY A 609 46.72 -14.97 -116.85
N VAL A 610 47.50 -14.40 -115.91
CA VAL A 610 48.26 -15.10 -114.86
C VAL A 610 49.37 -14.14 -114.30
N GLN A 611 49.76 -14.34 -113.03
CA GLN A 611 51.07 -14.18 -112.32
C GLN A 611 51.72 -12.85 -111.82
N SER A 612 52.03 -12.92 -110.52
CA SER A 612 53.26 -12.66 -109.73
C SER A 612 54.28 -11.54 -110.06
N LEU A 613 54.76 -10.91 -108.98
CA LEU A 613 55.78 -9.86 -108.87
C LEU A 613 57.24 -10.36 -109.11
N HIS A 614 58.11 -9.38 -109.43
CA HIS A 614 59.59 -9.39 -109.57
C HIS A 614 60.09 -9.74 -110.99
N ASP A 615 60.84 -8.89 -111.71
CA ASP A 615 62.22 -8.45 -111.44
C ASP A 615 62.57 -7.01 -111.89
N GLU A 616 63.70 -6.52 -111.37
CA GLU A 616 64.29 -5.18 -111.47
C GLU A 616 65.19 -4.94 -112.71
N LEU A 617 65.16 -3.70 -113.23
CA LEU A 617 66.27 -2.78 -113.57
C LEU A 617 67.52 -3.29 -114.35
N SER A 618 67.81 -2.69 -115.52
CA SER A 618 69.20 -2.42 -115.95
C SER A 618 69.27 -1.34 -117.05
N VAL A 619 70.48 -0.81 -117.24
CA VAL A 619 70.81 0.56 -117.61
C VAL A 619 71.84 0.52 -118.74
N VAL A 620 71.63 1.41 -119.73
CA VAL A 620 72.61 2.18 -120.53
C VAL A 620 73.51 1.46 -121.54
N LYS A 621 73.61 2.06 -122.75
CA LYS A 621 74.82 2.62 -123.41
C LYS A 621 74.45 3.12 -124.82
N GLU A 622 74.72 4.38 -125.18
CA GLU A 622 75.95 4.87 -125.84
C GLU A 622 76.11 4.24 -127.25
N GLU A 623 75.94 4.95 -128.37
CA GLU A 623 76.97 5.70 -129.10
C GLU A 623 76.36 6.10 -130.47
N ALA A 624 76.42 7.37 -130.90
CA ALA A 624 77.44 7.94 -131.79
C ALA A 624 77.01 8.14 -133.26
N ARG A 625 77.53 9.25 -133.83
CA ARG A 625 77.73 9.63 -135.25
C ARG A 625 76.53 10.29 -135.94
N HIS A 626 76.61 11.62 -136.16
CA HIS A 626 77.19 12.28 -137.36
C HIS A 626 76.35 11.97 -138.60
N ALA A 627 76.01 12.87 -139.52
CA ALA A 627 76.24 14.29 -139.79
C ALA A 627 75.10 14.63 -140.79
N SER A 628 74.71 15.86 -141.08
CA SER A 628 75.46 16.94 -141.70
C SER A 628 74.41 17.96 -142.14
N GLU A 629 74.86 19.19 -142.38
CA GLU A 629 74.29 20.16 -143.31
C GLU A 629 73.21 21.15 -142.84
N GLU A 630 73.68 22.41 -142.85
CA GLU A 630 72.98 23.67 -143.13
C GLU A 630 72.43 24.50 -141.96
N ALA A 631 73.37 25.19 -141.29
CA ALA A 631 73.40 26.66 -141.36
C ALA A 631 74.85 27.15 -141.21
N GLU A 632 75.46 27.45 -142.35
CA GLU A 632 76.86 27.77 -142.59
C GLU A 632 77.37 29.09 -141.96
N ARG A 633 78.63 29.02 -141.50
CA ARG A 633 79.75 29.99 -141.73
C ARG A 633 79.59 31.42 -141.17
N TYR A 634 80.51 31.82 -140.29
CA TYR A 634 81.80 32.41 -140.70
C TYR A 634 82.78 32.54 -139.52
N ILE A 635 84.05 32.47 -139.89
CA ILE A 635 85.27 32.30 -139.11
C ILE A 635 86.09 33.61 -139.12
N ALA A 636 86.86 33.85 -138.06
CA ALA A 636 88.11 34.62 -137.95
C ALA A 636 88.13 36.16 -138.01
N GLN A 637 88.34 36.79 -136.85
CA GLN A 637 89.42 37.78 -136.63
C GLN A 637 89.49 38.19 -135.14
N ALA A 638 90.73 38.31 -134.61
CA ALA A 638 91.19 39.32 -133.62
C ALA A 638 92.00 38.78 -132.42
N GLY A 639 93.12 38.11 -132.69
CA GLY A 639 94.23 37.96 -131.74
C GLY A 639 95.29 39.04 -131.90
N ARG A 640 95.05 40.31 -131.50
CA ARG A 640 96.06 41.37 -131.68
C ARG A 640 96.23 42.41 -130.55
N LEU A 641 95.67 42.23 -129.36
CA LEU A 641 95.72 43.24 -128.29
C LEU A 641 96.40 42.77 -126.98
N GLU A 642 97.35 41.83 -127.06
CA GLU A 642 98.05 41.27 -125.88
C GLU A 642 99.33 42.01 -125.46
N LEU A 643 99.74 43.10 -126.13
CA LEU A 643 101.07 43.70 -125.91
C LEU A 643 101.12 45.05 -125.17
N GLN A 644 99.99 45.62 -124.74
CA GLN A 644 99.96 46.89 -123.97
C GLN A 644 99.79 46.71 -122.45
N HIS A 645 99.67 45.47 -121.95
CA HIS A 645 99.29 45.20 -120.56
C HIS A 645 100.44 45.25 -119.52
N LYS A 646 101.70 45.43 -119.92
CA LYS A 646 102.86 45.24 -119.01
C LYS A 646 103.39 46.50 -118.31
N GLU A 647 102.98 47.70 -118.70
CA GLU A 647 103.49 48.95 -118.08
C GLU A 647 102.63 49.43 -116.89
N LEU A 648 101.40 48.93 -116.72
CA LEU A 648 100.47 49.35 -115.64
C LEU A 648 100.64 48.62 -114.30
N ASP A 649 101.48 47.59 -114.21
CA ASP A 649 101.66 46.78 -112.98
C ASP A 649 102.54 47.47 -111.90
N GLY A 650 103.31 48.50 -112.26
CA GLY A 650 104.24 49.18 -111.34
C GLY A 650 103.56 50.13 -110.35
N GLU A 651 102.59 50.92 -110.81
CA GLU A 651 101.90 51.95 -109.99
C GLU A 651 100.84 51.35 -109.04
N LEU A 652 100.46 50.08 -109.27
CA LEU A 652 99.43 49.38 -108.50
C LEU A 652 99.96 48.81 -107.15
N ASN A 653 101.28 48.69 -106.98
CA ASN A 653 101.87 48.13 -105.76
C ASN A 653 102.03 49.13 -104.62
N ASP A 654 102.30 50.41 -104.88
CA ASP A 654 102.46 51.42 -103.83
C ASP A 654 101.11 51.79 -103.17
N ALA A 655 100.02 51.80 -103.94
CA ALA A 655 98.66 52.00 -103.41
C ALA A 655 98.14 50.84 -102.54
N ARG A 656 98.71 49.63 -102.66
CA ARG A 656 98.31 48.45 -101.85
C ARG A 656 98.85 48.51 -100.42
N GLU A 657 100.00 49.16 -100.20
CA GLU A 657 100.66 49.20 -98.89
C GLU A 657 99.97 50.18 -97.92
N GLU A 658 99.45 51.31 -98.42
CA GLU A 658 98.63 52.24 -97.61
C GLU A 658 97.25 51.66 -97.28
N LEU A 659 96.64 50.90 -98.20
CA LEU A 659 95.37 50.21 -97.97
C LEU A 659 95.50 49.16 -96.85
N SER A 660 96.64 48.47 -96.75
CA SER A 660 96.90 47.46 -95.73
C SER A 660 96.96 48.03 -94.31
N LYS A 661 97.59 49.20 -94.13
CA LYS A 661 97.68 49.87 -92.81
C LYS A 661 96.32 50.39 -92.32
N LEU A 662 95.49 50.89 -93.23
CA LEU A 662 94.13 51.34 -92.91
C LEU A 662 93.20 50.15 -92.58
N GLN A 663 93.37 49.02 -93.27
CA GLN A 663 92.63 47.78 -92.99
C GLN A 663 92.97 47.20 -91.61
N GLU A 664 94.23 47.29 -91.16
CA GLU A 664 94.63 46.77 -89.85
C GLU A 664 94.05 47.61 -88.69
N ASN A 665 94.02 48.93 -88.84
CA ASN A 665 93.37 49.82 -87.86
C ASN A 665 91.85 49.60 -87.78
N TYR A 666 91.19 49.31 -88.91
CA TYR A 666 89.75 49.02 -88.94
C TYR A 666 89.42 47.66 -88.28
N LYS A 667 90.32 46.66 -88.38
CA LYS A 667 90.17 45.39 -87.67
C LYS A 667 90.28 45.55 -86.16
N GLN A 668 91.19 46.41 -85.69
CA GLN A 668 91.39 46.63 -84.26
C GLN A 668 90.16 47.31 -83.61
N ILE A 669 89.60 48.34 -84.25
CA ILE A 669 88.37 49.00 -83.78
C ILE A 669 87.18 48.04 -83.77
N ARG A 670 87.06 47.16 -84.78
CA ARG A 670 85.98 46.15 -84.84
C ARG A 670 86.08 45.13 -83.70
N LYS A 671 87.30 44.76 -83.29
CA LYS A 671 87.53 43.86 -82.17
C LYS A 671 87.14 44.52 -80.84
N ASP A 672 87.58 45.75 -80.62
CA ASP A 672 87.27 46.48 -79.38
C ASP A 672 85.76 46.77 -79.24
N TYR A 673 85.05 47.00 -80.35
CA TYR A 673 83.59 47.14 -80.35
C TYR A 673 82.86 45.80 -80.11
N GLY A 674 83.40 44.69 -80.61
CA GLY A 674 82.90 43.34 -80.32
C GLY A 674 83.05 42.95 -78.86
N ASP A 675 84.20 43.25 -78.26
CA ASP A 675 84.47 43.00 -76.84
C ASP A 675 83.60 43.87 -75.92
N ALA A 676 83.24 45.09 -76.33
CA ALA A 676 82.31 45.95 -75.60
C ALA A 676 80.86 45.44 -75.65
N LEU A 677 80.42 44.94 -76.80
CA LEU A 677 79.07 44.37 -76.98
C LEU A 677 78.89 43.09 -76.14
N GLN A 678 79.90 42.22 -76.09
CA GLN A 678 79.86 41.01 -75.26
C GLN A 678 79.71 41.32 -73.77
N ARG A 679 80.38 42.37 -73.26
CA ARG A 679 80.21 42.79 -71.86
C ARG A 679 78.80 43.28 -71.57
N GLU A 680 78.16 43.98 -72.50
CA GLU A 680 76.77 44.42 -72.34
C GLU A 680 75.79 43.24 -72.34
N GLU A 681 75.99 42.26 -73.22
CA GLU A 681 75.23 41.02 -73.24
C GLU A 681 75.41 40.22 -71.93
N ASP A 682 76.64 40.15 -71.41
CA ASP A 682 76.94 39.48 -70.14
C ASP A 682 76.31 40.19 -68.94
N TYR A 683 76.30 41.53 -68.91
CA TYR A 683 75.58 42.28 -67.86
C TYR A 683 74.08 42.07 -67.95
N THR A 684 73.52 42.03 -69.15
CA THR A 684 72.09 41.80 -69.36
C THR A 684 71.69 40.38 -68.90
N ARG A 685 72.54 39.38 -69.17
CA ARG A 685 72.37 38.02 -68.63
C ARG A 685 72.41 38.00 -67.11
N LYS A 686 73.40 38.66 -66.50
CA LYS A 686 73.52 38.76 -65.04
C LYS A 686 72.30 39.43 -64.39
N LEU A 687 71.76 40.46 -65.03
CA LEU A 687 70.59 41.19 -64.55
C LEU A 687 69.32 40.34 -64.66
N ASN A 688 69.19 39.53 -65.70
CA ASN A 688 68.10 38.58 -65.86
C ASN A 688 68.19 37.45 -64.83
N GLU A 689 69.38 36.87 -64.61
CA GLU A 689 69.64 35.87 -63.55
C GLU A 689 69.23 36.40 -62.17
N MET A 690 69.69 37.60 -61.80
CA MET A 690 69.30 38.23 -60.52
C MET A 690 67.80 38.53 -60.43
N SER A 691 67.14 38.80 -61.56
CA SER A 691 65.69 39.03 -61.60
C SER A 691 64.89 37.73 -61.44
N GLU A 692 65.42 36.61 -61.94
CA GLU A 692 64.84 35.28 -61.77
C GLU A 692 65.04 34.79 -60.34
N GLU A 693 66.25 34.93 -59.78
CA GLU A 693 66.53 34.63 -58.37
C GLU A 693 65.63 35.45 -57.44
N LYS A 694 65.40 36.74 -57.73
CA LYS A 694 64.47 37.58 -56.97
C LYS A 694 63.04 37.03 -57.03
N LYS A 695 62.56 36.63 -58.20
CA LYS A 695 61.21 36.05 -58.36
C LYS A 695 61.08 34.70 -57.64
N GLU A 696 62.13 33.89 -57.64
CA GLU A 696 62.15 32.63 -56.88
C GLU A 696 62.10 32.88 -55.38
N ILE A 697 62.85 33.86 -54.86
CA ILE A 697 62.81 34.24 -53.44
C ILE A 697 61.44 34.81 -53.07
N GLU A 698 60.85 35.67 -53.90
CA GLU A 698 59.49 36.20 -53.68
C GLU A 698 58.45 35.08 -53.66
N ARG A 699 58.57 34.08 -54.54
CA ARG A 699 57.70 32.91 -54.57
C ARG A 699 57.87 32.03 -53.33
N ALA A 700 59.11 31.77 -52.91
CA ALA A 700 59.39 31.02 -51.69
C ALA A 700 58.90 31.74 -50.42
N LEU A 701 58.99 33.07 -50.38
CA LEU A 701 58.46 33.88 -49.27
C LEU A 701 56.93 33.82 -49.22
N GLU A 702 56.26 33.84 -50.36
CA GLU A 702 54.80 33.74 -50.45
C GLU A 702 54.32 32.33 -50.06
N GLU A 703 55.02 31.28 -50.49
CA GLU A 703 54.76 29.90 -50.04
C GLU A 703 54.97 29.75 -48.53
N SER A 704 56.03 30.34 -47.96
CA SER A 704 56.26 30.33 -46.51
C SER A 704 55.17 31.09 -45.74
N ARG A 705 54.66 32.21 -46.27
CA ARG A 705 53.51 32.94 -45.69
C ARG A 705 52.23 32.14 -45.75
N GLN A 706 51.95 31.47 -46.86
CA GLN A 706 50.79 30.59 -46.99
C GLN A 706 50.86 29.44 -45.98
N ASN A 707 52.03 28.82 -45.81
CA ASN A 707 52.25 27.78 -44.81
C ASN A 707 52.07 28.32 -43.37
N ALA A 708 52.56 29.52 -43.08
CA ALA A 708 52.36 30.17 -41.77
C ALA A 708 50.88 30.47 -41.49
N ASN A 709 50.14 30.93 -42.49
CA ASN A 709 48.69 31.17 -42.36
C ASN A 709 47.91 29.87 -42.18
N GLN A 710 48.29 28.80 -42.88
CA GLN A 710 47.69 27.48 -42.70
C GLN A 710 47.98 26.90 -41.31
N LEU A 711 49.19 27.10 -40.78
CA LEU A 711 49.53 26.71 -39.41
C LEU A 711 48.75 27.52 -38.37
N SER A 712 48.62 28.84 -38.56
CA SER A 712 47.80 29.69 -37.68
C SER A 712 46.34 29.23 -37.68
N ALA A 713 45.76 28.98 -38.84
CA ALA A 713 44.38 28.49 -38.95
C ALA A 713 44.19 27.14 -38.23
N ARG A 714 45.15 26.23 -38.33
CA ARG A 714 45.12 24.96 -37.59
C ARG A 714 45.24 25.14 -36.08
N ILE A 715 46.04 26.10 -35.62
CA ILE A 715 46.16 26.41 -34.18
C ILE A 715 44.85 27.01 -33.67
N ASP A 716 44.22 27.90 -34.42
CA ASP A 716 42.92 28.48 -34.06
C ASP A 716 41.81 27.42 -34.04
N GLU A 717 41.82 26.50 -35.02
CA GLU A 717 40.89 25.37 -35.08
C GLU A 717 41.10 24.40 -33.90
N GLN A 718 42.36 24.06 -33.57
CA GLN A 718 42.67 23.27 -32.37
C GLN A 718 42.31 23.98 -31.07
N GLY A 719 42.47 25.31 -31.01
CA GLY A 719 42.04 26.11 -29.87
C GLY A 719 40.52 26.07 -29.68
N SER A 720 39.76 26.16 -30.78
CA SER A 720 38.30 26.06 -30.74
C SER A 720 37.80 24.67 -30.31
N LEU A 721 38.48 23.60 -30.75
CA LEU A 721 38.18 22.23 -30.34
C LEU A 721 38.51 22.02 -28.85
N LEU A 722 39.63 22.57 -28.37
CA LEU A 722 39.98 22.54 -26.95
C LEU A 722 38.91 23.23 -26.10
N THR A 723 38.46 24.43 -26.49
CA THR A 723 37.40 25.13 -25.76
C THR A 723 36.09 24.35 -25.75
N GLN A 724 35.73 23.69 -26.85
CA GLN A 724 34.55 22.81 -26.90
C GLN A 724 34.71 21.60 -25.96
N THR A 725 35.87 20.96 -25.92
CA THR A 725 36.12 19.85 -24.99
C THR A 725 36.14 20.29 -23.53
N GLU A 726 36.59 21.52 -23.25
CA GLU A 726 36.55 22.11 -21.90
C GLU A 726 35.11 22.43 -21.48
N GLU A 727 34.29 22.98 -22.39
CA GLU A 727 32.86 23.21 -22.17
C GLU A 727 32.11 21.89 -21.93
N GLU A 728 32.35 20.88 -22.76
CA GLU A 728 31.79 19.53 -22.57
C GLU A 728 32.24 18.91 -21.23
N ALA A 729 33.51 19.06 -20.85
CA ALA A 729 34.01 18.57 -19.58
C ALA A 729 33.34 19.27 -18.38
N LEU A 730 33.11 20.59 -18.47
CA LEU A 730 32.38 21.34 -17.45
C LEU A 730 30.90 20.91 -17.37
N GLU A 731 30.25 20.67 -18.50
CA GLU A 731 28.88 20.13 -18.51
C GLU A 731 28.80 18.75 -17.85
N TRP A 732 29.76 17.85 -18.14
CA TRP A 732 29.84 16.55 -17.49
C TRP A 732 30.16 16.65 -16.01
N GLN A 733 30.98 17.62 -15.60
CA GLN A 733 31.28 17.89 -14.20
C GLN A 733 30.03 18.39 -13.45
N ILE A 734 29.28 19.33 -14.02
CA ILE A 734 28.02 19.82 -13.46
C ILE A 734 27.00 18.67 -13.34
N LYS A 735 26.83 17.85 -14.39
CA LYS A 735 25.95 16.67 -14.34
C LYS A 735 26.40 15.67 -13.27
N HIS A 736 27.70 15.46 -13.09
CA HIS A 736 28.21 14.59 -12.03
C HIS A 736 27.90 15.17 -10.64
N GLU A 737 28.08 16.48 -10.44
CA GLU A 737 27.77 17.15 -9.17
C GLU A 737 26.26 17.08 -8.86
N GLU A 738 25.39 17.27 -9.87
CA GLU A 738 23.95 17.09 -9.75
C GLU A 738 23.55 15.65 -9.41
N LEU A 739 24.10 14.66 -10.11
CA LEU A 739 23.85 13.24 -9.82
C LEU A 739 24.38 12.83 -8.44
N SER A 740 25.54 13.37 -8.03
CA SER A 740 26.10 13.19 -6.69
C SER A 740 25.19 13.78 -5.62
N ALA A 741 24.62 14.97 -5.86
CA ALA A 741 23.68 15.61 -4.94
C ALA A 741 22.38 14.82 -4.83
N GLN A 742 21.84 14.33 -5.96
CA GLN A 742 20.67 13.45 -5.97
C GLN A 742 20.94 12.12 -5.26
N GLN A 743 22.12 11.52 -5.44
CA GLN A 743 22.52 10.32 -4.72
C GLN A 743 22.63 10.56 -3.21
N ALA A 744 23.17 11.71 -2.79
CA ALA A 744 23.22 12.10 -1.39
C ALA A 744 21.81 12.32 -0.80
N GLU A 745 20.92 12.99 -1.52
CA GLU A 745 19.53 13.18 -1.10
C GLU A 745 18.79 11.84 -0.96
N LEU A 746 18.91 10.95 -1.95
CA LEU A 746 18.34 9.61 -1.90
C LEU A 746 18.90 8.78 -0.73
N SER A 747 20.20 8.89 -0.46
CA SER A 747 20.82 8.20 0.67
C SER A 747 20.31 8.73 2.02
N SER A 748 20.11 10.04 2.16
CA SER A 748 19.52 10.65 3.37
C SER A 748 18.07 10.19 3.55
N ARG A 749 17.31 10.11 2.45
CA ARG A 749 15.92 9.69 2.48
C ARG A 749 15.78 8.20 2.82
N LEU A 750 16.71 7.36 2.36
CA LEU A 750 16.79 5.96 2.79
C LEU A 750 17.14 5.84 4.28
N GLN A 751 18.04 6.68 4.80
CA GLN A 751 18.34 6.71 6.24
C GLN A 751 17.13 7.16 7.08
N GLU A 752 16.38 8.16 6.63
CA GLU A 752 15.14 8.59 7.28
C GLU A 752 14.07 7.49 7.25
N LEU A 753 13.88 6.82 6.11
CA LEU A 753 12.92 5.73 5.98
C LEU A 753 13.30 4.52 6.83
N THR A 754 14.58 4.16 6.89
CA THR A 754 15.05 3.05 7.74
C THR A 754 14.94 3.40 9.23
N ALA A 755 15.23 4.65 9.62
CA ALA A 755 14.99 5.11 10.99
C ALA A 755 13.50 5.07 11.36
N ARG A 756 12.62 5.50 10.44
CA ARG A 756 11.16 5.43 10.60
C ARG A 756 10.66 3.98 10.69
N GLU A 757 11.24 3.07 9.91
CA GLU A 757 10.91 1.64 9.97
C GLU A 757 11.29 1.04 11.33
N VAL A 758 12.47 1.38 11.87
CA VAL A 758 12.89 0.95 13.21
C VAL A 758 11.99 1.54 14.29
N GLU A 759 11.63 2.82 14.19
CA GLU A 759 10.69 3.46 15.11
C GLU A 759 9.33 2.77 15.07
N LEU A 760 8.78 2.50 13.88
CA LEU A 760 7.50 1.81 13.72
C LEU A 760 7.55 0.38 14.27
N LYS A 761 8.63 -0.37 14.02
CA LYS A 761 8.83 -1.70 14.62
C LYS A 761 8.83 -1.63 16.14
N SER A 762 9.52 -0.67 16.73
CA SER A 762 9.53 -0.50 18.18
C SER A 762 8.15 -0.14 18.75
N ARG A 763 7.33 0.63 18.02
CA ARG A 763 5.95 0.96 18.42
C ARG A 763 5.02 -0.24 18.30
N VAL A 764 5.20 -1.06 17.27
CA VAL A 764 4.46 -2.33 17.12
C VAL A 764 4.82 -3.28 18.25
N GLU A 765 6.11 -3.45 18.55
CA GLU A 765 6.58 -4.33 19.64
C GLU A 765 6.07 -3.85 21.02
N GLN A 766 6.01 -2.54 21.25
CA GLN A 766 5.38 -1.97 22.44
C GLN A 766 3.86 -2.20 22.48
N ALA A 767 3.17 -2.11 21.34
CA ALA A 767 1.74 -2.38 21.26
C ALA A 767 1.42 -3.86 21.47
N GLU A 768 2.25 -4.77 20.94
CA GLU A 768 2.16 -6.22 21.18
C GLU A 768 2.36 -6.54 22.65
N GLN A 769 3.37 -5.96 23.32
CA GLN A 769 3.57 -6.13 24.76
C GLN A 769 2.39 -5.59 25.58
N GLN A 770 1.78 -4.47 25.18
CA GLN A 770 0.58 -3.96 25.85
C GLN A 770 -0.63 -4.86 25.63
N ALA A 771 -0.79 -5.42 24.44
CA ALA A 771 -1.85 -6.39 24.14
C ALA A 771 -1.66 -7.69 24.96
N GLU A 772 -0.45 -8.23 25.05
CA GLU A 772 -0.14 -9.39 25.89
C GLU A 772 -0.44 -9.12 27.37
N GLN A 773 -0.10 -7.93 27.87
CA GLN A 773 -0.45 -7.53 29.24
C GLN A 773 -1.98 -7.46 29.44
N GLN A 774 -2.72 -6.93 28.47
CA GLN A 774 -4.18 -6.90 28.55
C GLN A 774 -4.78 -8.31 28.47
N ASP A 775 -4.26 -9.18 27.61
CA ASP A 775 -4.69 -10.57 27.52
C ASP A 775 -4.44 -11.34 28.81
N GLN A 776 -3.30 -11.09 29.49
CA GLN A 776 -3.04 -11.66 30.82
C GLN A 776 -4.03 -11.14 31.87
N VAL A 777 -4.43 -9.88 31.81
CA VAL A 777 -5.47 -9.32 32.69
C VAL A 777 -6.83 -9.97 32.41
N TRP A 778 -7.18 -10.15 31.13
CA TRP A 778 -8.42 -10.82 30.74
C TRP A 778 -8.42 -12.30 31.14
N GLN A 779 -7.30 -13.01 31.02
CA GLN A 779 -7.17 -14.38 31.50
C GLN A 779 -7.35 -14.47 33.01
N ARG A 780 -6.69 -13.62 33.80
CA ARG A 780 -6.89 -13.59 35.26
C ARG A 780 -8.34 -13.32 35.63
N ARG A 781 -9.00 -12.42 34.91
CA ARG A 781 -10.41 -12.08 35.15
C ARG A 781 -11.35 -13.22 34.75
N ALA A 782 -11.03 -13.94 33.66
CA ALA A 782 -11.74 -15.14 33.26
C ALA A 782 -11.58 -16.26 34.30
N ASP A 783 -10.37 -16.46 34.83
CA ASP A 783 -10.10 -17.42 35.91
C ASP A 783 -10.85 -17.05 37.20
N GLU A 784 -10.90 -15.76 37.55
CA GLU A 784 -11.68 -15.25 38.68
C GLU A 784 -13.19 -15.50 38.50
N TRP A 785 -13.72 -15.27 37.29
CA TRP A 785 -15.12 -15.58 36.98
C TRP A 785 -15.41 -17.08 37.00
N ALA A 786 -14.52 -17.91 36.46
CA ALA A 786 -14.64 -19.35 36.52
C ALA A 786 -14.62 -19.86 37.97
N ALA A 787 -13.76 -19.30 38.82
CA ALA A 787 -13.73 -19.62 40.25
C ALA A 787 -15.01 -19.16 40.98
N GLN A 788 -15.55 -17.99 40.62
CA GLN A 788 -16.84 -17.53 41.15
C GLN A 788 -17.99 -18.45 40.72
N GLU A 789 -18.03 -18.85 39.45
CA GLU A 789 -19.02 -19.77 38.92
C GLU A 789 -18.95 -21.12 39.63
N GLN A 790 -17.75 -21.69 39.82
CA GLN A 790 -17.58 -22.90 40.63
C GLN A 790 -18.07 -22.70 42.06
N SER A 791 -17.76 -21.57 42.70
CA SER A 791 -18.24 -21.29 44.06
C SER A 791 -19.77 -21.17 44.15
N TRP A 792 -20.44 -20.79 43.07
CA TRP A 792 -21.90 -20.77 42.96
C TRP A 792 -22.46 -22.16 42.70
N GLN A 793 -21.82 -22.94 41.82
CA GLN A 793 -22.19 -24.34 41.58
C GLN A 793 -22.07 -25.17 42.86
N ASP A 794 -20.99 -25.00 43.62
CA ASP A 794 -20.78 -25.67 44.91
C ASP A 794 -21.85 -25.26 45.93
N ARG A 795 -22.16 -23.96 46.01
CA ARG A 795 -23.24 -23.46 46.88
C ARG A 795 -24.60 -23.97 46.46
N TRP A 796 -24.88 -24.06 45.17
CA TRP A 796 -26.13 -24.60 44.65
C TRP A 796 -26.25 -26.09 44.92
N ALA A 797 -25.19 -26.87 44.72
CA ALA A 797 -25.13 -28.28 45.08
C ALA A 797 -25.30 -28.50 46.60
N ALA A 798 -24.74 -27.62 47.44
CA ALA A 798 -24.98 -27.65 48.88
C ALA A 798 -26.45 -27.40 49.23
N LEU A 799 -27.08 -26.40 48.62
CA LEU A 799 -28.51 -26.11 48.80
C LEU A 799 -29.41 -27.24 48.27
N GLU A 800 -29.04 -27.88 47.17
CA GLU A 800 -29.75 -29.05 46.63
C GLU A 800 -29.64 -30.25 47.58
N ASN A 801 -28.46 -30.47 48.15
CA ASN A 801 -28.25 -31.50 49.18
C ASN A 801 -29.05 -31.20 50.46
N GLU A 802 -29.09 -29.94 50.90
CA GLU A 802 -29.96 -29.52 52.01
C GLU A 802 -31.42 -29.78 51.65
N LEU A 803 -31.92 -29.32 50.50
CA LEU A 803 -33.30 -29.56 50.07
C LEU A 803 -33.65 -31.05 50.03
N ASN A 804 -32.74 -31.90 49.55
CA ASN A 804 -32.90 -33.35 49.55
C ASN A 804 -32.93 -33.94 50.98
N LEU A 805 -32.15 -33.40 51.92
CA LEU A 805 -32.23 -33.77 53.34
C LEU A 805 -33.58 -33.37 53.93
N TRP A 806 -34.03 -32.13 53.71
CA TRP A 806 -35.34 -31.64 54.16
C TRP A 806 -36.49 -32.47 53.57
N GLN A 807 -36.40 -32.88 52.30
CA GLN A 807 -37.37 -33.78 51.69
C GLN A 807 -37.37 -35.17 52.33
N LYS A 808 -36.20 -35.73 52.64
CA LYS A 808 -36.10 -37.01 53.37
C LYS A 808 -36.63 -36.92 54.79
N GLU A 809 -36.33 -35.83 55.49
CA GLU A 809 -36.84 -35.57 56.85
C GLU A 809 -38.35 -35.36 56.84
N SER A 810 -38.87 -34.65 55.85
CA SER A 810 -40.32 -34.50 55.63
C SER A 810 -40.97 -35.84 55.30
N ALA A 811 -40.36 -36.66 54.44
CA ALA A 811 -40.87 -37.99 54.09
C ALA A 811 -40.87 -38.92 55.31
N ALA A 812 -39.77 -38.96 56.08
CA ALA A 812 -39.70 -39.72 57.33
C ALA A 812 -40.70 -39.22 58.39
N SER A 813 -40.96 -37.91 58.43
CA SER A 813 -41.98 -37.34 59.32
C SER A 813 -43.39 -37.71 58.87
N VAL A 814 -43.67 -37.75 57.56
CA VAL A 814 -44.94 -38.21 57.00
C VAL A 814 -45.15 -39.71 57.26
N GLU A 815 -44.14 -40.55 57.00
CA GLU A 815 -44.18 -41.98 57.36
C GLU A 815 -44.44 -42.16 58.86
N LYS A 816 -43.83 -41.32 59.71
CA LYS A 816 -44.07 -41.38 61.16
C LYS A 816 -45.49 -40.97 61.54
N VAL A 817 -46.08 -40.00 60.85
CA VAL A 817 -47.48 -39.61 61.03
C VAL A 817 -48.41 -40.75 60.59
N GLU A 818 -48.14 -41.39 59.45
CA GLU A 818 -48.92 -42.54 58.97
C GLU A 818 -48.83 -43.74 59.94
N GLU A 819 -47.66 -44.03 60.51
CA GLU A 819 -47.50 -45.03 61.57
C GLU A 819 -48.37 -44.71 62.79
N LEU A 820 -48.32 -43.45 63.27
CA LEU A 820 -49.10 -43.01 64.43
C LEU A 820 -50.61 -43.01 64.15
N GLU A 821 -51.02 -42.67 62.92
CA GLU A 821 -52.42 -42.78 62.49
C GLU A 821 -52.88 -44.24 62.46
N HIS A 822 -52.03 -45.15 61.98
CA HIS A 822 -52.31 -46.59 61.99
C HIS A 822 -52.44 -47.13 63.43
N GLU A 823 -51.51 -46.77 64.32
CA GLU A 823 -51.60 -47.10 65.75
C GLU A 823 -52.88 -46.53 66.39
N ARG A 824 -53.25 -45.28 66.06
CA ARG A 824 -54.49 -44.66 66.54
C ARG A 824 -55.72 -45.42 66.05
N GLN A 825 -55.74 -45.84 64.78
CA GLN A 825 -56.83 -46.64 64.22
C GLN A 825 -56.93 -48.02 64.89
N GLN A 826 -55.81 -48.69 65.13
CA GLN A 826 -55.77 -49.96 65.87
C GLN A 826 -56.29 -49.79 67.30
N LEU A 827 -55.85 -48.74 68.01
CA LEU A 827 -56.35 -48.44 69.36
C LEU A 827 -57.85 -48.09 69.35
N ALA A 828 -58.34 -47.40 68.31
CA ALA A 828 -59.76 -47.12 68.15
C ALA A 828 -60.58 -48.40 67.89
N GLN A 829 -60.06 -49.33 67.09
CA GLN A 829 -60.66 -50.65 66.89
C GLN A 829 -60.70 -51.45 68.20
N GLN A 830 -59.59 -51.55 68.92
CA GLN A 830 -59.54 -52.21 70.24
C GLN A 830 -60.49 -51.57 71.24
N ARG A 831 -60.63 -50.24 71.22
CA ARG A 831 -61.59 -49.53 72.07
C ARG A 831 -63.03 -49.84 71.66
N ALA A 832 -63.33 -49.95 70.37
CA ALA A 832 -64.65 -50.33 69.88
C ALA A 832 -65.00 -51.77 70.27
N GLU A 833 -64.08 -52.71 70.08
CA GLU A 833 -64.21 -54.11 70.51
C GLU A 833 -64.44 -54.19 72.03
N ALA A 834 -63.66 -53.46 72.84
CA ALA A 834 -63.84 -53.42 74.28
C ALA A 834 -65.20 -52.79 74.70
N ILE A 835 -65.73 -51.84 73.93
CA ILE A 835 -67.08 -51.28 74.16
C ILE A 835 -68.15 -52.31 73.81
N GLU A 836 -68.00 -53.04 72.70
CA GLU A 836 -68.92 -54.12 72.34
C GLU A 836 -68.90 -55.24 73.38
N GLU A 837 -67.72 -55.69 73.82
CA GLU A 837 -67.57 -56.66 74.90
C GLU A 837 -68.17 -56.16 76.21
N LYS A 838 -68.01 -54.86 76.52
CA LYS A 838 -68.65 -54.27 77.69
C LYS A 838 -70.18 -54.30 77.54
N GLN A 839 -70.73 -53.97 76.37
CA GLN A 839 -72.17 -53.98 76.12
C GLN A 839 -72.75 -55.39 76.17
N THR A 840 -72.05 -56.39 75.66
CA THR A 840 -72.48 -57.79 75.78
C THR A 840 -72.49 -58.23 77.24
N MET A 841 -71.45 -57.89 78.01
CA MET A 841 -71.40 -58.17 79.44
C MET A 841 -72.49 -57.43 80.23
N GLU A 842 -72.78 -56.17 79.90
CA GLU A 842 -73.89 -55.41 80.50
C GLU A 842 -75.25 -56.05 80.19
N ASN A 843 -75.47 -56.51 78.95
CA ASN A 843 -76.69 -57.21 78.56
C ASN A 843 -76.81 -58.57 79.26
N GLU A 844 -75.72 -59.32 79.39
CA GLU A 844 -75.70 -60.59 80.14
C GLU A 844 -76.01 -60.35 81.63
N LEU A 845 -75.44 -59.31 82.23
CA LEU A 845 -75.75 -58.92 83.61
C LEU A 845 -77.22 -58.48 83.77
N LEU A 846 -77.80 -57.85 82.75
CA LEU A 846 -79.20 -57.45 82.74
C LEU A 846 -80.13 -58.67 82.65
N ASP A 847 -79.85 -59.62 81.75
CA ASP A 847 -80.58 -60.90 81.66
C ASP A 847 -80.45 -61.70 82.97
N ILE A 848 -79.26 -61.74 83.57
CA ILE A 848 -79.08 -62.34 84.91
C ILE A 848 -79.91 -61.60 85.96
N GLY A 849 -79.95 -60.26 85.93
CA GLY A 849 -80.77 -59.43 86.81
C GLY A 849 -82.26 -59.73 86.66
N GLU A 850 -82.78 -59.80 85.44
CA GLU A 850 -84.17 -60.15 85.15
C GLU A 850 -84.51 -61.56 85.64
N ARG A 851 -83.60 -62.53 85.46
CA ARG A 851 -83.75 -63.90 86.00
C ARG A 851 -83.79 -63.91 87.52
N TYR A 852 -82.96 -63.09 88.18
CA TYR A 852 -83.00 -62.95 89.64
C TYR A 852 -84.30 -62.31 90.12
N GLU A 853 -84.80 -61.27 89.45
CA GLU A 853 -86.09 -60.65 89.77
C GLU A 853 -87.24 -61.63 89.58
N LEU A 854 -87.23 -62.41 88.49
CA LEU A 854 -88.20 -63.47 88.25
C LEU A 854 -88.17 -64.52 89.35
N ALA A 855 -86.97 -65.00 89.71
CA ALA A 855 -86.79 -65.98 90.79
C ALA A 855 -87.25 -65.41 92.15
N ALA A 856 -86.94 -64.16 92.46
CA ALA A 856 -87.38 -63.49 93.68
C ALA A 856 -88.91 -63.34 93.72
N ASN A 857 -89.53 -62.99 92.60
CA ASN A 857 -90.99 -62.92 92.47
C ASN A 857 -91.64 -64.30 92.64
N GLN A 858 -91.05 -65.35 92.06
CA GLN A 858 -91.50 -66.74 92.28
C GLN A 858 -91.39 -67.15 93.75
N LEU A 859 -90.30 -66.79 94.42
CA LEU A 859 -90.09 -67.09 95.83
C LEU A 859 -91.08 -66.34 96.72
N ARG A 860 -91.42 -65.09 96.37
CA ARG A 860 -92.44 -64.29 97.04
C ARG A 860 -93.86 -64.85 96.81
N LEU A 861 -94.16 -65.31 95.60
CA LEU A 861 -95.41 -66.01 95.30
C LEU A 861 -95.52 -67.30 96.13
N LEU A 862 -94.47 -68.11 96.17
CA LEU A 862 -94.41 -69.31 97.02
C LEU A 862 -94.57 -68.98 98.51
N GLN A 863 -93.99 -67.88 98.98
CA GLN A 863 -94.19 -67.41 100.37
C GLN A 863 -95.66 -67.06 100.62
N VAL A 864 -96.30 -66.29 99.73
CA VAL A 864 -97.72 -65.95 99.82
C VAL A 864 -98.60 -67.18 99.73
N GLU A 865 -98.30 -68.14 98.85
CA GLU A 865 -99.00 -69.42 98.77
C GLU A 865 -98.89 -70.20 100.09
N ARG A 866 -97.70 -70.23 100.68
CA ARG A 866 -97.46 -70.90 101.96
C ARG A 866 -98.14 -70.20 103.13
N GLU A 867 -98.20 -68.87 103.12
CA GLU A 867 -98.97 -68.05 104.08
C GLU A 867 -100.47 -68.32 103.92
N MET A 868 -100.99 -68.35 102.70
CA MET A 868 -102.38 -68.70 102.40
C MET A 868 -102.73 -70.14 102.82
N GLU A 869 -101.80 -71.09 102.64
CA GLU A 869 -101.96 -72.46 103.13
C GLU A 869 -101.94 -72.52 104.66
N GLN A 870 -101.09 -71.73 105.32
CA GLN A 870 -101.08 -71.58 106.77
C GLN A 870 -102.40 -70.98 107.28
N GLU A 871 -102.89 -69.90 106.67
CA GLU A 871 -104.19 -69.30 107.02
C GLU A 871 -105.35 -70.29 106.81
N LYS A 872 -105.35 -71.04 105.71
CA LYS A 872 -106.34 -72.13 105.49
C LYS A 872 -106.25 -73.22 106.54
N ALA A 873 -105.03 -73.60 106.95
CA ALA A 873 -104.82 -74.58 108.01
C ALA A 873 -105.28 -74.05 109.38
N GLU A 874 -105.05 -72.77 109.67
CA GLU A 874 -105.55 -72.11 110.87
C GLU A 874 -107.08 -72.02 110.88
N GLN A 875 -107.71 -71.66 109.76
CA GLN A 875 -109.16 -71.67 109.58
C GLN A 875 -109.75 -73.08 109.79
N LEU A 876 -109.14 -74.09 109.19
CA LEU A 876 -109.56 -75.48 109.38
C LEU A 876 -109.43 -75.92 110.85
N ASN A 877 -108.41 -75.43 111.56
CA ASN A 877 -108.19 -75.74 112.97
C ASN A 877 -109.20 -75.00 113.87
N THR A 878 -109.60 -73.78 113.52
CA THR A 878 -110.71 -73.08 114.20
C THR A 878 -112.04 -73.80 113.96
N ASP A 879 -112.32 -74.24 112.74
CA ASP A 879 -113.53 -75.00 112.41
C ASP A 879 -113.54 -76.34 113.15
N TYR A 880 -112.39 -77.02 113.24
CA TYR A 880 -112.26 -78.26 114.01
C TYR A 880 -112.50 -78.03 115.51
N ARG A 881 -112.04 -76.90 116.07
CA ARG A 881 -112.34 -76.52 117.46
C ARG A 881 -113.83 -76.24 117.67
N GLN A 882 -114.46 -75.49 116.77
CA GLN A 882 -115.90 -75.22 116.84
C GLN A 882 -116.72 -76.51 116.76
N LEU A 883 -116.38 -77.40 115.83
CA LEU A 883 -117.05 -78.70 115.68
C LEU A 883 -116.82 -79.61 116.90
N ARG A 884 -115.65 -79.53 117.54
CA ARG A 884 -115.36 -80.24 118.80
C ARG A 884 -116.15 -79.67 119.97
N ASP A 885 -116.31 -78.36 120.05
CA ASP A 885 -117.15 -77.69 121.05
C ASP A 885 -118.63 -78.03 120.83
N GLU A 886 -119.09 -78.13 119.59
CA GLU A 886 -120.43 -78.61 119.24
C GLU A 886 -120.62 -80.10 119.56
N TYR A 887 -119.62 -80.95 119.28
CA TYR A 887 -119.67 -82.37 119.63
C TYR A 887 -119.68 -82.59 121.14
N THR A 888 -118.92 -81.81 121.91
CA THR A 888 -118.94 -81.89 123.38
C THR A 888 -120.27 -81.38 123.97
N LYS A 889 -120.88 -80.34 123.39
CA LYS A 889 -122.25 -79.93 123.74
C LYS A 889 -123.28 -81.02 123.45
N LEU A 890 -123.19 -81.66 122.28
CA LEU A 890 -124.07 -82.76 121.92
C LEU A 890 -123.84 -83.99 122.82
N GLN A 891 -122.61 -84.20 123.29
CA GLN A 891 -122.27 -85.28 124.24
C GLN A 891 -122.79 -84.98 125.65
N THR A 892 -122.76 -83.72 126.11
CA THR A 892 -123.40 -83.34 127.37
C THR A 892 -124.91 -83.47 127.28
N GLU A 893 -125.52 -83.04 126.18
CA GLU A 893 -126.95 -83.26 125.94
C GLU A 893 -127.25 -84.77 125.88
N TYR A 894 -126.49 -85.58 125.14
CA TYR A 894 -126.68 -87.03 125.10
C TYR A 894 -126.54 -87.71 126.47
N ASN A 895 -125.63 -87.24 127.32
CA ASN A 895 -125.48 -87.74 128.70
C ASN A 895 -126.64 -87.30 129.60
N GLU A 896 -127.16 -86.08 129.46
CA GLU A 896 -128.37 -85.61 130.15
C GLU A 896 -129.63 -86.39 129.71
N TRP A 897 -129.69 -86.80 128.44
CA TRP A 897 -130.76 -87.66 127.93
C TRP A 897 -130.65 -89.11 128.45
N ILE A 898 -129.44 -89.60 128.74
CA ILE A 898 -129.23 -90.90 129.40
C ILE A 898 -129.62 -90.84 130.89
N GLU A 899 -129.30 -89.76 131.61
CA GLU A 899 -129.76 -89.58 133.02
C GLU A 899 -131.28 -89.44 133.15
N LEU A 900 -131.97 -88.86 132.14
CA LEU A 900 -133.44 -88.78 132.11
C LEU A 900 -134.12 -90.12 131.77
N ILE A 901 -133.42 -91.04 131.08
CA ILE A 901 -133.95 -92.37 130.76
C ILE A 901 -133.75 -93.37 131.92
N GLU A 902 -132.81 -93.13 132.84
CA GLU A 902 -132.56 -94.00 134.01
C GLU A 902 -133.45 -93.69 135.24
N GLN A 903 -134.28 -92.64 135.23
CA GLN A 903 -135.21 -92.31 136.35
C GLN A 903 -136.66 -92.76 136.17
N ASP A 904 -137.03 -93.39 135.05
CA ASP A 904 -138.44 -93.71 134.72
C ASP A 904 -138.83 -95.22 134.73
N GLN A 905 -138.02 -96.11 135.31
CA GLN A 905 -138.40 -97.52 135.63
C GLN A 905 -137.60 -98.01 136.87
N THR A 906 -138.08 -98.68 137.93
CA THR A 906 -139.31 -99.46 138.25
C THR A 906 -139.90 -100.32 137.17
#